data_AF-A0A0P9EBZ4-F1
#
_entry.id   AF-A0A0P9EBZ4-F1
#
_cell.length_a   1.000
_cell.length_b   1.000
_cell.length_c   1.000
_cell.angle_alpha   90.00
_cell.angle_beta   90.00
_cell.angle_gamma   90.00
#
_symmetry.space_group_name_H-M   'P 1'
#
loop_
_entity.id
_entity.type
_entity.pdbx_description
1 polymer ?
#
loop_
_entity_poly.entity_id
_entity_poly.type
_entity_poly.pdbx_seq_one_letter_code
_entity_poly.pdbx_strand_id
1 'polypeptide(L)'
;MKRKKEVLTGLTNFGARLYGQMDKGVFPWIKMPSRSIENILYSPELRQYILGDKTVRRSARNIRHIRPLTQLVWAAYFAKELAKHRKTSTLRDVYYSAQAYDIPFKDQPESNNIITDLETIAGFAREDFNVFPEERSAVFGDLTIEYTVPGYEGRQLNLTSHPDGVLIGPALTSAEFVETTADKVIAIEKGGLFTRFIEELVHKKFNAILVLTAGQAPRATRHFLHRLNKELDLPVHIFSVDGEENILVEKNGLLKTVRIKEFVDNLMTDDPRPTILQTLTTLTCCERSFVKGCKSATVTSDGRAVMGDILYALRHEISDDLYQVITKGGYSVRVTGSHSVMVYKDYKLIPKAVDQLQSGDLMAVCLNVPNVEDLTELNLSELIMNESPKAAEKVWLAGDECEKLECRYSDNALLWHQIKRRTVPLKEFFSKRIIPQSGELRWKKSEIRLPLKIKITAEFCRLLGYYAAEGCLPKQNRTVQLSFGIHENEYIEDAISCVRKTFGCPVKRYSVGSECILRFGGILLWKMFKEVFKTGENAINKSIPFVIFNVPNEMKKEFLKGYYRGDRRAKFDDVGHELQSSTVSRKLASDIAFLLVQLAIIPAIEHKKLSKPHIIRKTKQLVKSGNPYYVITIRDRESLIKLKEIVTELGGQKVKSYLNEKVKKSPIWYSLPVKLLFPLRKSMRKEVKSDFKKELEVFLQHGIYGYKRVSYRILKRIFENLDDTSKDSRLTFLKNLVQNRIILTPVVSVKKVESSSNYVYDIEVANTHTFVGGLGPLVLHNTDGDPWGMHIAMVIISGSANAAHLRELTTPDAKWSGVWATDIVGYKLPSDPLTEVDIKRLYELQRDPRYAGELWQREVKTFLKIKRKAEQEAFSRYGLTYIVDEYLPAKLEEAGD
;
A
#
# COMPACT_ATOMS: atom_id res chain seq x y z
N MET A 1 15.92 -0.08 40.78
CA MET A 1 17.40 -0.28 40.91
C MET A 1 17.89 -1.75 40.94
N LYS A 2 17.31 -2.65 41.75
CA LYS A 2 17.82 -4.03 42.03
C LYS A 2 18.29 -4.83 40.80
N ARG A 3 17.39 -5.05 39.83
CA ARG A 3 17.58 -5.84 38.59
C ARG A 3 18.86 -5.51 37.82
N LYS A 4 19.22 -4.22 37.74
CA LYS A 4 20.43 -3.76 37.06
C LYS A 4 21.73 -4.27 37.70
N LYS A 5 21.74 -4.46 39.03
CA LYS A 5 22.88 -5.06 39.75
C LYS A 5 23.02 -6.54 39.38
N GLU A 6 21.90 -7.24 39.26
CA GLU A 6 21.84 -8.66 38.88
C GLU A 6 22.34 -8.87 37.44
N VAL A 7 21.95 -8.02 36.49
CA VAL A 7 22.49 -7.98 35.11
C VAL A 7 24.01 -7.78 35.09
N LEU A 8 24.52 -6.77 35.81
CA LEU A 8 25.96 -6.49 35.89
C LEU A 8 26.75 -7.64 36.53
N THR A 9 26.19 -8.30 37.54
CA THR A 9 26.77 -9.51 38.15
C THR A 9 26.74 -10.69 37.17
N GLY A 10 25.64 -10.92 36.45
CA GLY A 10 25.51 -11.97 35.44
C GLY A 10 26.54 -11.85 34.31
N LEU A 11 26.67 -10.67 33.71
CA LEU A 11 27.66 -10.38 32.66
C LEU A 11 29.11 -10.49 33.18
N THR A 12 29.36 -10.12 34.44
CA THR A 12 30.67 -10.30 35.08
C THR A 12 31.00 -11.77 35.33
N ASN A 13 30.04 -12.55 35.80
CA ASN A 13 30.18 -14.00 36.02
C ASN A 13 30.37 -14.76 34.69
N PHE A 14 29.73 -14.32 33.61
CA PHE A 14 29.97 -14.84 32.25
C PHE A 14 31.43 -14.64 31.83
N GLY A 15 31.98 -13.43 31.98
CA GLY A 15 33.39 -13.15 31.69
C GLY A 15 34.36 -13.96 32.57
N ALA A 16 34.11 -14.01 33.88
CA ALA A 16 34.93 -14.75 34.84
C ALA A 16 34.96 -16.26 34.53
N ARG A 17 33.85 -16.87 34.09
CA ARG A 17 33.78 -18.27 33.67
C ARG A 17 34.66 -18.58 32.46
N LEU A 18 34.83 -17.65 31.53
CA LEU A 18 35.70 -17.83 30.36
C LEU A 18 37.17 -17.58 30.72
N TYR A 19 37.45 -16.55 31.53
CA TYR A 19 38.79 -16.29 32.05
C TYR A 19 39.35 -17.48 32.84
N GLY A 20 38.57 -18.00 33.81
CA GLY A 20 38.94 -19.18 34.61
C GLY A 20 38.99 -20.52 33.86
N GLN A 21 38.66 -20.55 32.56
CA GLN A 21 39.00 -21.67 31.68
C GLN A 21 40.37 -21.47 31.02
N MET A 22 40.63 -20.26 30.51
CA MET A 22 41.90 -19.90 29.86
C MET A 22 43.08 -19.96 30.83
N ASP A 23 42.89 -19.46 32.06
CA ASP A 23 43.83 -19.54 33.18
C ASP A 23 44.26 -20.99 33.49
N LYS A 24 43.34 -21.95 33.31
CA LYS A 24 43.59 -23.40 33.48
C LYS A 24 44.09 -24.09 32.20
N GLY A 25 44.54 -23.33 31.20
CA GLY A 25 45.01 -23.84 29.92
C GLY A 25 43.92 -24.45 29.02
N VAL A 26 42.63 -24.21 29.32
CA VAL A 26 41.51 -24.81 28.57
C VAL A 26 40.94 -23.82 27.56
N PHE A 27 40.83 -24.25 26.29
CA PHE A 27 40.18 -23.49 25.22
C PHE A 27 38.77 -23.03 25.64
N PRO A 28 38.47 -21.71 25.65
CA PRO A 28 37.24 -21.19 26.22
C PRO A 28 35.98 -21.70 25.50
N TRP A 29 34.94 -21.97 26.27
CA TRP A 29 33.67 -22.50 25.79
C TRP A 29 32.49 -22.08 26.67
N ILE A 30 31.30 -22.05 26.05
CA ILE A 30 30.02 -21.77 26.68
C ILE A 30 28.99 -22.83 26.27
N LYS A 31 28.10 -23.17 27.20
CA LYS A 31 26.90 -24.00 26.98
C LYS A 31 25.67 -23.10 27.15
N MET A 32 24.72 -23.17 26.22
CA MET A 32 23.48 -22.40 26.22
C MET A 32 22.28 -23.32 25.93
N PRO A 33 21.07 -23.03 26.44
CA PRO A 33 19.83 -23.67 25.99
C PRO A 33 19.65 -23.60 24.47
N SER A 34 19.07 -24.64 23.86
CA SER A 34 18.80 -24.67 22.42
C SER A 34 17.53 -23.92 22.09
N ARG A 35 17.60 -22.97 21.15
CA ARG A 35 16.44 -22.26 20.58
C ARG A 35 15.84 -22.99 19.35
N SER A 36 16.17 -24.27 19.16
CA SER A 36 15.61 -25.11 18.09
C SER A 36 14.13 -25.44 18.36
N ILE A 37 13.31 -25.53 17.31
CA ILE A 37 11.86 -25.85 17.41
C ILE A 37 11.60 -27.09 18.28
N GLU A 38 12.39 -28.16 18.10
CA GLU A 38 12.31 -29.40 18.90
C GLU A 38 12.69 -29.26 20.40
N ASN A 39 12.95 -28.04 20.88
CA ASN A 39 13.25 -27.73 22.28
C ASN A 39 12.33 -26.63 22.82
N ILE A 40 11.30 -26.21 22.06
CA ILE A 40 10.30 -25.25 22.50
C ILE A 40 9.08 -26.03 22.96
N LEU A 41 8.78 -25.94 24.26
CA LEU A 41 7.69 -26.65 24.94
C LEU A 41 6.67 -25.64 25.43
N TYR A 42 5.37 -25.98 25.46
CA TYR A 42 4.38 -25.12 26.12
C TYR A 42 4.26 -25.50 27.60
N SER A 43 4.34 -24.51 28.50
CA SER A 43 4.06 -24.68 29.92
C SER A 43 2.61 -24.27 30.20
N PRO A 44 1.73 -25.19 30.64
CA PRO A 44 0.37 -24.84 31.06
C PRO A 44 0.38 -23.91 32.29
N GLU A 45 1.26 -24.17 33.26
CA GLU A 45 1.40 -23.40 34.50
C GLU A 45 1.73 -21.93 34.24
N LEU A 46 2.71 -21.68 33.37
CA LEU A 46 3.16 -20.33 33.01
C LEU A 46 2.40 -19.74 31.81
N ARG A 47 1.43 -20.49 31.26
CA ARG A 47 0.62 -20.17 30.05
C ARG A 47 1.46 -19.66 28.87
N GLN A 48 2.68 -20.15 28.68
CA GLN A 48 3.61 -19.63 27.67
C GLN A 48 4.57 -20.70 27.13
N TYR A 49 5.19 -20.43 25.98
CA TYR A 49 6.30 -21.25 25.48
C TYR A 49 7.56 -21.08 26.33
N ILE A 50 8.28 -22.19 26.53
CA ILE A 50 9.50 -22.32 27.35
C ILE A 50 10.57 -23.08 26.55
N LEU A 51 11.85 -22.93 26.90
CA LEU A 51 12.91 -23.83 26.42
C LEU A 51 13.02 -25.08 27.33
N GLY A 52 13.17 -26.25 26.70
CA GLY A 52 13.52 -27.51 27.36
C GLY A 52 15.03 -27.77 27.47
N ASP A 53 15.40 -28.99 27.84
CA ASP A 53 16.76 -29.34 28.30
C ASP A 53 17.83 -29.49 27.20
N LYS A 54 17.45 -29.49 25.90
CA LYS A 54 18.46 -29.56 24.82
C LYS A 54 19.34 -28.32 24.86
N THR A 55 20.65 -28.52 24.77
CA THR A 55 21.65 -27.45 24.96
C THR A 55 22.74 -27.52 23.90
N VAL A 56 23.24 -26.36 23.47
CA VAL A 56 24.26 -26.18 22.43
C VAL A 56 25.56 -25.67 23.07
N ARG A 57 26.72 -26.14 22.57
CA ARG A 57 28.05 -25.72 23.06
C ARG A 57 28.86 -25.03 21.97
N ARG A 58 29.28 -23.78 22.21
CA ARG A 58 30.31 -23.08 21.40
C ARG A 58 31.65 -23.14 22.13
N SER A 59 32.75 -23.30 21.39
CA SER A 59 34.10 -23.44 21.96
C SER A 59 35.16 -23.01 20.96
N ALA A 60 36.17 -22.26 21.42
CA ALA A 60 37.29 -21.81 20.60
C ALA A 60 38.11 -22.95 19.95
N ARG A 61 38.01 -24.19 20.48
CA ARG A 61 38.66 -25.38 19.88
C ARG A 61 38.05 -25.78 18.52
N ASN A 62 36.86 -25.30 18.17
CA ASN A 62 36.27 -25.51 16.85
C ASN A 62 36.37 -24.21 16.03
N ILE A 63 37.06 -24.27 14.89
CA ILE A 63 37.29 -23.12 13.99
C ILE A 63 35.97 -22.42 13.61
N ARG A 64 34.89 -23.17 13.35
CA ARG A 64 33.57 -22.62 13.01
C ARG A 64 32.91 -21.86 14.16
N HIS A 65 33.34 -22.10 15.40
CA HIS A 65 32.81 -21.48 16.61
C HIS A 65 33.61 -20.26 17.08
N ILE A 66 34.83 -20.02 16.58
CA ILE A 66 35.68 -18.91 17.04
C ILE A 66 34.96 -17.56 16.84
N ARG A 67 34.58 -17.23 15.60
CA ARG A 67 33.90 -15.96 15.27
C ARG A 67 32.62 -15.71 16.10
N PRO A 68 31.62 -16.62 16.16
CA PRO A 68 30.41 -16.42 16.97
C PRO A 68 30.64 -16.53 18.49
N LEU A 69 31.79 -17.03 18.97
CA LEU A 69 32.17 -16.95 20.37
C LEU A 69 32.79 -15.59 20.69
N THR A 70 33.70 -15.07 19.85
CA THR A 70 34.28 -13.73 20.01
C THR A 70 33.21 -12.64 19.91
N GLN A 71 32.30 -12.73 18.93
CA GLN A 71 31.15 -11.82 18.80
C GLN A 71 30.27 -11.80 20.07
N LEU A 72 30.03 -12.97 20.68
CA LEU A 72 29.24 -13.11 21.90
C LEU A 72 29.96 -12.56 23.14
N VAL A 73 31.27 -12.76 23.26
CA VAL A 73 32.08 -12.16 24.33
C VAL A 73 32.12 -10.64 24.22
N TRP A 74 32.28 -10.11 23.01
CA TRP A 74 32.20 -8.67 22.76
C TRP A 74 30.81 -8.11 23.08
N ALA A 75 29.73 -8.80 22.68
CA ALA A 75 28.36 -8.36 23.00
C ALA A 75 28.11 -8.31 24.52
N ALA A 76 28.61 -9.28 25.28
CA ALA A 76 28.52 -9.30 26.74
C ALA A 76 29.33 -8.16 27.40
N TYR A 77 30.51 -7.84 26.85
CA TYR A 77 31.31 -6.69 27.26
C TYR A 77 30.58 -5.36 26.97
N PHE A 78 30.05 -5.18 25.76
CA PHE A 78 29.34 -3.97 25.34
C PHE A 78 28.08 -3.75 26.18
N ALA A 79 27.27 -4.79 26.40
CA ALA A 79 26.13 -4.79 27.32
C ALA A 79 26.53 -4.35 28.75
N LYS A 80 27.67 -4.85 29.26
CA LYS A 80 28.17 -4.50 30.59
C LYS A 80 28.56 -3.03 30.68
N GLU A 81 29.22 -2.48 29.66
CA GLU A 81 29.61 -1.06 29.64
C GLU A 81 28.39 -0.13 29.44
N LEU A 82 27.41 -0.48 28.60
CA LEU A 82 26.14 0.24 28.49
C LEU A 82 25.42 0.32 29.84
N ALA A 83 25.26 -0.82 30.52
CA ALA A 83 24.65 -0.89 31.84
C ALA A 83 25.43 -0.05 32.87
N LYS A 84 26.75 -0.23 32.97
CA LYS A 84 27.66 0.48 33.89
C LYS A 84 27.59 2.00 33.71
N HIS A 85 27.67 2.51 32.48
CA HIS A 85 27.68 3.95 32.18
C HIS A 85 26.29 4.58 32.04
N ARG A 86 25.21 3.85 32.36
CA ARG A 86 23.81 4.28 32.19
C ARG A 86 23.46 4.73 30.75
N LYS A 87 24.12 4.16 29.73
CA LYS A 87 23.87 4.47 28.31
C LYS A 87 22.93 3.45 27.67
N THR A 88 22.13 3.88 26.71
CA THR A 88 21.30 3.04 25.84
C THR A 88 21.93 2.89 24.46
N SER A 89 21.48 1.90 23.70
CA SER A 89 21.96 1.61 22.34
C SER A 89 20.85 0.93 21.54
N THR A 90 20.68 1.26 20.26
CA THR A 90 19.76 0.47 19.41
C THR A 90 20.44 -0.82 18.91
N LEU A 91 19.65 -1.80 18.49
CA LEU A 91 20.16 -2.98 17.77
C LEU A 91 21.02 -2.64 16.53
N ARG A 92 20.84 -1.46 15.93
CA ARG A 92 21.65 -0.97 14.81
C ARG A 92 22.97 -0.38 15.30
N ASP A 93 22.96 0.33 16.42
CA ASP A 93 24.16 0.90 17.04
C ASP A 93 25.09 -0.19 17.60
N VAL A 94 24.56 -1.30 18.12
CA VAL A 94 25.38 -2.46 18.54
C VAL A 94 26.15 -3.03 17.34
N TYR A 95 25.49 -3.18 16.18
CA TYR A 95 26.12 -3.66 14.95
C TYR A 95 27.26 -2.74 14.47
N TYR A 96 27.04 -1.42 14.46
CA TYR A 96 28.09 -0.46 14.08
C TYR A 96 29.19 -0.32 15.14
N SER A 97 28.85 -0.36 16.42
CA SER A 97 29.83 -0.30 17.51
C SER A 97 30.81 -1.47 17.44
N ALA A 98 30.35 -2.66 17.06
CA ALA A 98 31.22 -3.83 16.89
C ALA A 98 32.33 -3.61 15.84
N GLN A 99 32.03 -2.88 14.76
CA GLN A 99 33.01 -2.55 13.72
C GLN A 99 34.13 -1.65 14.25
N ALA A 100 33.83 -0.77 15.22
CA ALA A 100 34.83 0.09 15.88
C ALA A 100 35.71 -0.64 16.91
N TYR A 101 35.45 -1.92 17.18
CA TYR A 101 36.29 -2.82 17.99
C TYR A 101 36.88 -3.98 17.15
N ASP A 102 36.89 -3.86 15.82
CA ASP A 102 37.32 -4.90 14.88
C ASP A 102 36.60 -6.26 15.06
N ILE A 103 35.33 -6.23 15.47
CA ILE A 103 34.45 -7.40 15.60
C ILE A 103 33.45 -7.42 14.41
N PRO A 104 33.82 -8.02 13.26
CA PRO A 104 32.98 -7.96 12.07
C PRO A 104 31.75 -8.87 12.21
N PHE A 105 30.57 -8.26 12.25
CA PHE A 105 29.30 -8.91 11.89
C PHE A 105 29.10 -8.90 10.37
N LYS A 106 28.47 -9.94 9.84
CA LYS A 106 28.17 -10.08 8.40
C LYS A 106 26.98 -9.20 8.00
N ASP A 107 25.98 -9.15 8.87
CA ASP A 107 24.72 -8.45 8.71
C ASP A 107 24.07 -8.26 10.09
N GLN A 108 23.04 -7.40 10.18
CA GLN A 108 22.35 -7.15 11.44
C GLN A 108 21.61 -8.38 12.02
N PRO A 109 21.03 -9.30 11.21
CA PRO A 109 20.53 -10.58 11.71
C PRO A 109 21.59 -11.43 12.44
N GLU A 110 22.85 -11.41 12.01
CA GLU A 110 23.94 -12.09 12.74
C GLU A 110 24.18 -11.46 14.13
N SER A 111 24.24 -10.12 14.24
CA SER A 111 24.38 -9.45 15.54
C SER A 111 23.14 -9.64 16.43
N ASN A 112 21.94 -9.58 15.85
CA ASN A 112 20.69 -9.81 16.58
C ASN A 112 20.64 -11.24 17.16
N ASN A 113 21.09 -12.24 16.40
CA ASN A 113 21.17 -13.62 16.90
C ASN A 113 22.18 -13.78 18.03
N ILE A 114 23.36 -13.15 17.94
CA ILE A 114 24.36 -13.16 19.03
C ILE A 114 23.82 -12.46 20.29
N ILE A 115 23.04 -11.38 20.13
CA ILE A 115 22.35 -10.72 21.25
C ILE A 115 21.30 -11.68 21.86
N THR A 116 20.51 -12.39 21.05
CA THR A 116 19.56 -13.40 21.56
C THR A 116 20.26 -14.61 22.21
N ASP A 117 21.44 -14.99 21.75
CA ASP A 117 22.26 -15.99 22.46
C ASP A 117 22.71 -15.46 23.83
N LEU A 118 23.08 -14.19 23.94
CA LEU A 118 23.39 -13.54 25.21
C LEU A 118 22.17 -13.48 26.15
N GLU A 119 20.97 -13.18 25.64
CA GLU A 119 19.72 -13.28 26.40
C GLU A 119 19.56 -14.69 27.01
N THR A 120 19.76 -15.71 26.18
CA THR A 120 19.61 -17.12 26.55
C THR A 120 20.68 -17.61 27.55
N ILE A 121 21.85 -16.96 27.59
CA ILE A 121 22.96 -17.29 28.50
C ILE A 121 22.88 -16.53 29.83
N ALA A 122 22.46 -15.26 29.78
CA ALA A 122 22.39 -14.40 30.95
C ALA A 122 21.05 -14.48 31.71
N GLY A 123 19.97 -14.92 31.04
CA GLY A 123 18.62 -15.03 31.62
C GLY A 123 17.82 -13.72 31.64
N PHE A 124 18.26 -12.70 30.89
CA PHE A 124 17.65 -11.37 30.82
C PHE A 124 17.28 -11.01 29.38
N ALA A 125 16.34 -10.07 29.20
CA ALA A 125 16.04 -9.53 27.88
C ALA A 125 17.16 -8.57 27.43
N ARG A 126 17.39 -8.40 26.12
CA ARG A 126 18.32 -7.38 25.61
C ARG A 126 17.96 -5.96 26.05
N GLU A 127 16.67 -5.72 26.26
CA GLU A 127 16.15 -4.48 26.83
C GLU A 127 16.74 -4.20 28.24
N ASP A 128 17.04 -5.24 29.05
CA ASP A 128 17.76 -5.14 30.33
C ASP A 128 19.26 -4.81 30.19
N PHE A 129 19.85 -5.08 29.01
CA PHE A 129 21.22 -4.68 28.66
C PHE A 129 21.29 -3.23 28.17
N ASN A 130 20.19 -2.48 28.30
CA ASN A 130 19.94 -1.18 27.66
C ASN A 130 19.98 -1.22 26.11
N VAL A 131 19.71 -2.37 25.48
CA VAL A 131 19.71 -2.55 24.02
C VAL A 131 18.28 -2.65 23.51
N PHE A 132 17.85 -1.68 22.70
CA PHE A 132 16.44 -1.51 22.30
C PHE A 132 16.22 -1.62 20.77
N PRO A 133 15.01 -1.99 20.32
CA PRO A 133 14.58 -1.79 18.94
C PRO A 133 14.23 -0.31 18.66
N GLU A 134 13.85 0.02 17.42
CA GLU A 134 13.15 1.28 17.11
C GLU A 134 11.66 1.13 17.51
N GLU A 135 11.12 2.09 18.24
CA GLU A 135 9.80 1.99 18.89
C GLU A 135 8.66 2.63 18.07
N ARG A 136 7.46 2.06 18.19
CA ARG A 136 6.33 2.31 17.26
C ARG A 136 4.94 2.42 17.88
N SER A 137 4.84 2.16 19.18
CA SER A 137 3.58 2.09 19.93
C SER A 137 3.35 3.35 20.76
N ALA A 138 2.08 3.64 21.05
CA ALA A 138 1.66 4.74 21.90
C ALA A 138 0.74 4.25 23.02
N VAL A 139 0.63 5.04 24.08
CA VAL A 139 -0.30 4.85 25.19
C VAL A 139 -1.00 6.16 25.51
N PHE A 140 -2.30 6.11 25.82
CA PHE A 140 -3.07 7.27 26.25
C PHE A 140 -4.11 6.87 27.30
N GLY A 141 -4.11 7.51 28.46
CA GLY A 141 -5.03 7.21 29.55
C GLY A 141 -4.56 7.83 30.85
N ASP A 142 -5.37 7.73 31.90
CA ASP A 142 -4.99 8.26 33.20
C ASP A 142 -4.01 7.32 33.92
N LEU A 143 -2.72 7.62 33.82
CA LEU A 143 -1.65 6.98 34.57
C LEU A 143 -0.52 7.98 34.72
N THR A 144 -0.16 8.31 35.96
CA THR A 144 1.02 9.11 36.28
C THR A 144 2.22 8.18 36.44
N ILE A 145 3.27 8.43 35.66
CA ILE A 145 4.54 7.67 35.67
C ILE A 145 5.68 8.57 36.14
N GLU A 146 6.66 8.00 36.85
CA GLU A 146 7.88 8.70 37.25
C GLU A 146 9.09 8.17 36.49
N TYR A 147 9.79 9.08 35.80
CA TYR A 147 10.98 8.71 35.04
C TYR A 147 12.15 8.33 35.95
N THR A 148 12.79 7.21 35.65
CA THR A 148 13.98 6.68 36.35
C THR A 148 15.29 6.93 35.60
N VAL A 149 15.22 7.62 34.45
CA VAL A 149 16.33 7.77 33.50
C VAL A 149 17.18 9.04 33.75
N PRO A 150 18.50 9.00 33.49
CA PRO A 150 19.41 10.12 33.71
C PRO A 150 18.93 11.47 33.18
N GLY A 151 18.84 12.46 34.07
CA GLY A 151 18.42 13.84 33.77
C GLY A 151 16.91 14.08 33.84
N TYR A 152 16.14 13.01 34.07
CA TYR A 152 14.69 13.06 34.28
C TYR A 152 14.25 12.34 35.57
N GLU A 153 15.20 11.85 36.38
CA GLU A 153 14.89 11.21 37.67
C GLU A 153 13.98 12.09 38.55
N GLY A 154 12.89 11.50 39.08
CA GLY A 154 11.91 12.22 39.91
C GLY A 154 10.93 13.11 39.14
N ARG A 155 10.94 13.10 37.80
CA ARG A 155 9.94 13.83 36.99
C ARG A 155 8.74 12.93 36.72
N GLN A 156 7.57 13.40 37.14
CA GLN A 156 6.29 12.75 36.93
C GLN A 156 5.59 13.27 35.68
N LEU A 157 4.85 12.39 34.99
CA LEU A 157 4.07 12.71 33.78
C LEU A 157 2.80 11.86 33.74
N ASN A 158 1.64 12.48 33.55
CA ASN A 158 0.39 11.74 33.31
C ASN A 158 0.20 11.46 31.80
N LEU A 159 -0.15 10.23 31.42
CA LEU A 159 -0.21 9.80 30.02
C LEU A 159 -1.37 10.41 29.20
N THR A 160 -2.26 11.19 29.81
CA THR A 160 -3.21 12.07 29.09
C THR A 160 -2.57 13.35 28.54
N SER A 161 -1.30 13.66 28.86
CA SER A 161 -0.66 14.95 28.55
C SER A 161 -0.42 15.24 27.07
N HIS A 162 -0.65 14.29 26.17
CA HIS A 162 -0.39 14.43 24.73
C HIS A 162 -1.57 13.87 23.92
N PRO A 163 -2.22 14.66 23.03
CA PRO A 163 -3.49 14.28 22.42
C PRO A 163 -3.41 13.01 21.53
N ASP A 164 -2.27 12.76 20.90
CA ASP A 164 -2.04 11.57 20.07
C ASP A 164 -1.54 10.34 20.88
N GLY A 165 -1.49 10.44 22.21
CA GLY A 165 -0.80 9.49 23.08
C GLY A 165 0.69 9.77 23.27
N VAL A 166 1.27 9.16 24.30
CA VAL A 166 2.70 9.18 24.63
C VAL A 166 3.36 7.93 24.04
N LEU A 167 4.51 8.08 23.39
CA LEU A 167 5.23 6.97 22.77
C LEU A 167 5.84 6.02 23.82
N ILE A 168 5.62 4.71 23.67
CA ILE A 168 6.15 3.67 24.56
C ILE A 168 7.64 3.44 24.24
N GLY A 169 8.47 4.38 24.72
CA GLY A 169 9.92 4.36 24.56
C GLY A 169 10.64 3.64 25.70
N PRO A 170 11.98 3.48 25.62
CA PRO A 170 12.78 2.87 26.70
C PRO A 170 12.61 3.55 28.06
N ALA A 171 12.53 4.88 28.07
CA ALA A 171 12.33 5.67 29.28
C ALA A 171 10.93 5.49 29.91
N LEU A 172 9.89 5.24 29.09
CA LEU A 172 8.55 4.94 29.58
C LEU A 172 8.44 3.49 30.06
N THR A 173 9.04 2.57 29.30
CA THR A 173 9.07 1.14 29.60
C THR A 173 9.81 0.83 30.91
N SER A 174 10.69 1.73 31.37
CA SER A 174 11.43 1.65 32.64
C SER A 174 11.06 2.71 33.69
N ALA A 175 10.00 3.51 33.45
CA ALA A 175 9.47 4.42 34.46
C ALA A 175 8.74 3.64 35.57
N GLU A 176 8.82 4.10 36.81
CA GLU A 176 7.97 3.55 37.88
C GLU A 176 6.53 4.08 37.68
N PHE A 177 5.52 3.31 38.07
CA PHE A 177 4.13 3.76 38.08
C PHE A 177 3.81 4.40 39.43
N VAL A 178 3.18 5.58 39.44
CA VAL A 178 2.95 6.38 40.66
C VAL A 178 1.51 6.24 41.14
N GLU A 179 0.57 6.57 40.25
CA GLU A 179 -0.87 6.60 40.53
C GLU A 179 -1.63 6.43 39.20
N THR A 180 -2.82 5.86 39.29
CA THR A 180 -3.77 5.76 38.18
C THR A 180 -5.17 5.65 38.78
N THR A 181 -6.16 6.28 38.15
CA THR A 181 -7.57 5.98 38.43
C THR A 181 -8.11 4.85 37.57
N ALA A 182 -7.42 4.48 36.50
CA ALA A 182 -7.85 3.49 35.52
C ALA A 182 -7.80 2.05 36.09
N ASP A 183 -8.80 1.26 35.73
CA ASP A 183 -9.01 -0.11 36.19
C ASP A 183 -8.77 -1.17 35.09
N LYS A 184 -8.57 -0.74 33.82
CA LYS A 184 -8.27 -1.64 32.70
C LYS A 184 -7.35 -1.04 31.63
N VAL A 185 -6.78 -1.89 30.76
CA VAL A 185 -6.09 -1.47 29.53
C VAL A 185 -6.89 -1.96 28.31
N ILE A 186 -7.08 -1.09 27.33
CA ILE A 186 -7.64 -1.44 26.03
C ILE A 186 -6.50 -1.30 25.04
N ALA A 187 -5.81 -2.41 24.76
CA ALA A 187 -4.88 -2.43 23.64
C ALA A 187 -5.65 -2.56 22.31
N ILE A 188 -5.13 -1.88 21.30
CA ILE A 188 -5.75 -1.61 20.01
C ILE A 188 -4.67 -1.72 18.94
N GLU A 189 -4.98 -2.20 17.75
CA GLU A 189 -3.97 -2.30 16.68
C GLU A 189 -4.10 -1.26 15.58
N LYS A 190 -5.29 -1.12 14.97
CA LYS A 190 -5.53 -0.07 13.98
C LYS A 190 -5.38 1.28 14.65
N GLY A 191 -4.45 2.10 14.14
CA GLY A 191 -4.25 3.48 14.59
C GLY A 191 -5.53 4.32 14.51
N GLY A 192 -6.37 4.08 13.49
CA GLY A 192 -7.66 4.75 13.35
C GLY A 192 -8.63 4.47 14.51
N LEU A 193 -8.70 3.21 14.98
CA LEU A 193 -9.53 2.84 16.13
C LEU A 193 -8.97 3.42 17.44
N PHE A 194 -7.64 3.48 17.58
CA PHE A 194 -6.98 4.08 18.74
C PHE A 194 -7.24 5.60 18.85
N THR A 195 -7.03 6.36 17.77
CA THR A 195 -7.37 7.80 17.73
C THR A 195 -8.85 8.02 18.02
N ARG A 196 -9.72 7.22 17.40
CA ARG A 196 -11.17 7.31 17.61
C ARG A 196 -11.60 6.99 19.05
N PHE A 197 -10.90 6.08 19.74
CA PHE A 197 -11.15 5.80 21.15
C PHE A 197 -10.65 6.94 22.08
N ILE A 198 -9.68 7.74 21.65
CA ILE A 198 -9.34 9.00 22.33
C ILE A 198 -10.45 10.03 22.09
N GLU A 199 -10.89 10.22 20.84
CA GLU A 199 -11.95 11.17 20.44
C GLU A 199 -13.30 10.90 21.11
N GLU A 200 -13.78 9.65 21.12
CA GLU A 200 -15.03 9.25 21.78
C GLU A 200 -14.89 9.07 23.31
N LEU A 201 -13.78 9.54 23.87
CA LEU A 201 -13.43 9.57 25.29
C LEU A 201 -13.49 8.19 25.99
N VAL A 202 -13.18 7.11 25.28
CA VAL A 202 -13.24 5.72 25.79
C VAL A 202 -12.40 5.55 27.05
N HIS A 203 -11.22 6.18 27.09
CA HIS A 203 -10.33 6.22 28.25
C HIS A 203 -11.01 6.75 29.53
N LYS A 204 -12.00 7.64 29.41
CA LYS A 204 -12.83 8.14 30.53
C LYS A 204 -14.12 7.35 30.69
N LYS A 205 -14.84 7.04 29.60
CA LYS A 205 -16.10 6.27 29.63
C LYS A 205 -15.93 4.91 30.31
N PHE A 206 -14.79 4.24 30.08
CA PHE A 206 -14.50 2.88 30.54
C PHE A 206 -13.34 2.80 31.53
N ASN A 207 -12.90 3.96 32.03
CA ASN A 207 -11.81 4.10 33.02
C ASN A 207 -10.53 3.34 32.62
N ALA A 208 -10.07 3.60 31.39
CA ALA A 208 -9.19 2.70 30.65
C ALA A 208 -7.92 3.37 30.10
N ILE A 209 -6.80 2.65 30.16
CA ILE A 209 -5.55 3.01 29.48
C ILE A 209 -5.60 2.45 28.05
N LEU A 210 -5.57 3.29 27.02
CA LEU A 210 -5.54 2.86 25.63
C LEU A 210 -4.09 2.57 25.20
N VAL A 211 -3.81 1.47 24.49
CA VAL A 211 -2.44 1.13 24.01
C VAL A 211 -2.43 0.74 22.54
N LEU A 212 -1.77 1.54 21.70
CA LEU A 212 -1.58 1.27 20.27
C LEU A 212 -0.45 0.27 20.02
N THR A 213 -0.79 -0.95 19.64
CA THR A 213 0.16 -2.04 19.35
C THR A 213 0.84 -1.91 17.98
N ALA A 214 0.11 -1.42 16.96
CA ALA A 214 0.53 -1.25 15.56
C ALA A 214 1.13 -2.54 14.94
N GLY A 215 0.28 -3.31 14.26
CA GLY A 215 0.53 -4.72 13.96
C GLY A 215 0.64 -5.57 15.23
N GLN A 216 1.30 -6.71 15.09
CA GLN A 216 1.75 -7.47 16.25
C GLN A 216 2.65 -6.61 17.15
N ALA A 217 2.32 -6.54 18.44
CA ALA A 217 2.99 -5.64 19.39
C ALA A 217 4.52 -5.88 19.54
N PRO A 218 5.34 -4.80 19.64
CA PRO A 218 6.75 -4.84 20.02
C PRO A 218 7.06 -5.63 21.30
N ARG A 219 8.36 -5.86 21.55
CA ARG A 219 8.80 -6.33 22.88
C ARG A 219 8.54 -5.31 23.97
N ALA A 220 8.92 -4.04 23.79
CA ALA A 220 8.68 -2.99 24.78
C ALA A 220 7.19 -2.83 25.08
N THR A 221 6.33 -2.76 24.05
CA THR A 221 4.86 -2.71 24.21
C THR A 221 4.30 -3.92 24.95
N ARG A 222 4.75 -5.14 24.66
CA ARG A 222 4.30 -6.34 25.40
C ARG A 222 4.85 -6.40 26.82
N HIS A 223 6.05 -5.89 27.07
CA HIS A 223 6.57 -5.73 28.42
C HIS A 223 5.79 -4.67 29.20
N PHE A 224 5.48 -3.54 28.58
CA PHE A 224 4.67 -2.47 29.17
C PHE A 224 3.25 -2.97 29.50
N LEU A 225 2.61 -3.72 28.60
CA LEU A 225 1.33 -4.39 28.84
C LEU A 225 1.42 -5.51 29.90
N HIS A 226 2.56 -6.16 30.06
CA HIS A 226 2.82 -7.10 31.15
C HIS A 226 2.98 -6.36 32.49
N ARG A 227 3.72 -5.24 32.52
CA ARG A 227 3.89 -4.38 33.71
C ARG A 227 2.54 -3.80 34.15
N LEU A 228 1.74 -3.22 33.26
CA LEU A 228 0.39 -2.73 33.60
C LEU A 228 -0.49 -3.85 34.20
N ASN A 229 -0.35 -5.08 33.73
CA ASN A 229 -1.10 -6.24 34.26
C ASN A 229 -0.52 -6.88 35.53
N LYS A 230 0.72 -6.56 35.94
CA LYS A 230 1.41 -7.25 37.05
C LYS A 230 1.92 -6.34 38.15
N GLU A 231 2.01 -5.03 37.89
CA GLU A 231 2.31 -3.98 38.87
C GLU A 231 1.05 -3.19 39.24
N LEU A 232 0.04 -3.16 38.36
CA LEU A 232 -1.25 -2.44 38.55
C LEU A 232 -2.51 -3.32 38.36
N ASP A 233 -2.35 -4.61 38.02
CA ASP A 233 -3.43 -5.63 37.90
C ASP A 233 -4.48 -5.46 36.77
N LEU A 234 -4.14 -4.82 35.63
CA LEU A 234 -5.08 -4.39 34.54
C LEU A 234 -5.16 -5.32 33.26
N PRO A 235 -6.33 -5.58 32.57
CA PRO A 235 -6.53 -6.40 31.29
C PRO A 235 -6.22 -5.76 29.85
N VAL A 236 -6.31 -6.42 28.60
CA VAL A 236 -5.65 -6.05 27.21
C VAL A 236 -6.14 -6.70 25.77
N HIS A 237 -6.08 -6.10 24.50
CA HIS A 237 -6.47 -6.64 23.06
C HIS A 237 -5.77 -6.12 21.64
N ILE A 238 -6.06 -6.59 20.34
CA ILE A 238 -5.22 -6.41 18.99
C ILE A 238 -5.78 -6.78 17.48
N PHE A 239 -5.20 -6.44 16.25
CA PHE A 239 -5.59 -6.71 14.75
C PHE A 239 -4.52 -6.54 13.49
N SER A 240 -4.78 -6.44 12.10
CA SER A 240 -3.88 -6.02 10.85
C SER A 240 -4.20 -6.31 9.25
N VAL A 241 -3.55 -5.72 8.14
CA VAL A 241 -3.84 -5.84 6.58
C VAL A 241 -2.77 -5.68 5.35
N ASP A 242 -3.10 -5.67 3.97
CA ASP A 242 -2.40 -6.14 2.63
C ASP A 242 -2.40 -5.33 1.19
N GLY A 243 -1.53 -5.64 0.12
CA GLY A 243 -1.65 -5.34 -1.40
C GLY A 243 -0.45 -5.28 -2.48
N GLU A 244 -0.58 -5.52 -3.83
CA GLU A 244 0.49 -5.30 -4.92
C GLU A 244 0.01 -4.62 -6.23
N GLU A 245 -0.85 -3.61 -6.12
CA GLU A 245 -1.66 -3.12 -7.25
C GLU A 245 -1.45 -1.64 -7.59
N ASN A 246 -2.18 -1.11 -8.58
CA ASN A 246 -2.16 0.34 -8.83
C ASN A 246 -3.13 1.03 -7.87
N ILE A 247 -2.77 2.22 -7.39
CA ILE A 247 -3.67 3.13 -6.68
C ILE A 247 -3.70 4.48 -7.39
N LEU A 248 -4.84 5.15 -7.28
CA LEU A 248 -4.99 6.52 -7.73
C LEU A 248 -4.68 7.47 -6.57
N VAL A 249 -3.67 8.32 -6.76
CA VAL A 249 -3.23 9.30 -5.74
C VAL A 249 -3.16 10.69 -6.36
N GLU A 250 -3.83 11.65 -5.73
CA GLU A 250 -3.61 13.08 -5.96
C GLU A 250 -2.50 13.55 -5.02
N LYS A 251 -1.47 14.23 -5.53
CA LYS A 251 -0.41 14.85 -4.73
C LYS A 251 -0.06 16.22 -5.30
N ASN A 252 -0.08 17.25 -4.46
CA ASN A 252 0.13 18.65 -4.85
C ASN A 252 -0.84 19.10 -5.99
N GLY A 253 -2.11 18.68 -5.94
CA GLY A 253 -3.11 18.96 -6.98
C GLY A 253 -2.93 18.19 -8.29
N LEU A 254 -1.89 17.37 -8.42
CA LEU A 254 -1.62 16.54 -9.61
C LEU A 254 -2.00 15.08 -9.36
N LEU A 255 -2.87 14.55 -10.20
CA LEU A 255 -3.31 13.16 -10.18
C LEU A 255 -2.24 12.23 -10.76
N LYS A 256 -1.92 11.14 -10.05
CA LYS A 256 -0.91 10.15 -10.44
C LYS A 256 -1.45 8.74 -10.23
N THR A 257 -1.40 7.93 -11.29
CA THR A 257 -1.55 6.46 -11.18
C THR A 257 -0.20 5.86 -10.82
N VAL A 258 -0.06 5.36 -9.59
CA VAL A 258 1.19 4.78 -9.06
C VAL A 258 0.96 3.32 -8.69
N ARG A 259 2.01 2.47 -8.72
CA ARG A 259 1.91 1.19 -8.02
C ARG A 259 1.94 1.47 -6.53
N ILE A 260 1.10 0.83 -5.73
CA ILE A 260 1.13 0.94 -4.27
C ILE A 260 2.52 0.59 -3.73
N LYS A 261 3.13 -0.49 -4.25
CA LYS A 261 4.53 -0.85 -4.01
C LYS A 261 5.50 0.32 -4.23
N GLU A 262 5.47 0.96 -5.40
CA GLU A 262 6.37 2.08 -5.73
C GLU A 262 6.07 3.32 -4.88
N PHE A 263 4.79 3.59 -4.56
CA PHE A 263 4.38 4.71 -3.73
C PHE A 263 4.87 4.55 -2.29
N VAL A 264 4.58 3.40 -1.68
CA VAL A 264 4.99 3.05 -0.32
C VAL A 264 6.52 2.93 -0.24
N ASP A 265 7.19 2.20 -1.12
CA ASP A 265 8.65 2.03 -1.09
C ASP A 265 9.39 3.38 -1.17
N ASN A 266 8.92 4.32 -1.99
CA ASN A 266 9.52 5.66 -2.05
C ASN A 266 9.25 6.43 -0.75
N LEU A 267 8.04 6.38 -0.17
CA LEU A 267 7.75 6.99 1.13
C LEU A 267 8.65 6.40 2.24
N MET A 268 8.84 5.08 2.29
CA MET A 268 9.78 4.42 3.23
C MET A 268 11.26 4.80 2.99
N THR A 269 11.60 5.36 1.82
CA THR A 269 12.98 5.76 1.46
C THR A 269 13.22 7.26 1.68
N ASP A 270 12.18 8.08 1.52
CA ASP A 270 12.22 9.53 1.74
C ASP A 270 11.91 9.91 3.20
N ASP A 271 11.21 9.05 3.95
CA ASP A 271 11.09 9.12 5.41
C ASP A 271 12.45 8.82 6.07
N PRO A 272 13.01 9.69 6.92
CA PRO A 272 14.27 9.41 7.62
C PRO A 272 14.16 8.28 8.67
N ARG A 273 12.95 7.87 9.08
CA ARG A 273 12.69 6.80 10.05
C ARG A 273 11.38 6.02 9.72
N PRO A 274 11.35 5.22 8.63
CA PRO A 274 10.23 4.32 8.37
C PRO A 274 10.03 3.36 9.55
N THR A 275 8.79 3.20 9.99
CA THR A 275 8.46 2.50 11.23
C THR A 275 8.40 0.98 11.00
N ILE A 276 9.45 0.24 11.34
CA ILE A 276 9.53 -1.22 11.10
C ILE A 276 8.71 -2.01 12.14
N LEU A 277 7.47 -2.37 11.81
CA LEU A 277 6.61 -3.25 12.61
C LEU A 277 6.98 -4.74 12.43
N GLN A 278 8.15 -5.16 12.92
CA GLN A 278 8.58 -6.57 12.89
C GLN A 278 7.68 -7.48 13.74
N THR A 279 7.26 -8.62 13.18
CA THR A 279 6.58 -9.72 13.90
C THR A 279 7.59 -10.71 14.49
N LEU A 280 7.17 -11.52 15.46
CA LEU A 280 8.08 -12.30 16.32
C LEU A 280 7.85 -13.83 16.29
N THR A 281 7.18 -14.34 15.26
CA THR A 281 6.94 -15.80 15.07
C THR A 281 7.32 -16.24 13.65
N THR A 282 6.97 -15.44 12.64
CA THR A 282 7.55 -15.44 11.30
C THR A 282 8.60 -14.33 11.18
N LEU A 283 9.42 -14.34 10.12
CA LEU A 283 10.44 -13.30 9.86
C LEU A 283 9.84 -11.95 9.37
N THR A 284 8.53 -11.94 9.13
CA THR A 284 7.81 -10.93 8.38
C THR A 284 7.77 -9.57 9.10
N CYS A 285 8.31 -8.53 8.46
CA CYS A 285 8.21 -7.14 8.93
C CYS A 285 7.14 -6.36 8.16
N CYS A 286 6.30 -5.62 8.90
CA CYS A 286 5.34 -4.65 8.34
C CYS A 286 5.88 -3.22 8.53
N GLU A 287 6.33 -2.52 7.50
CA GLU A 287 6.83 -1.15 7.65
C GLU A 287 5.71 -0.13 7.42
N ARG A 288 5.68 0.94 8.23
CA ARG A 288 4.71 2.05 8.15
C ARG A 288 5.41 3.40 7.96
N SER A 289 4.91 4.21 7.03
CA SER A 289 5.30 5.63 6.83
C SER A 289 4.07 6.51 6.90
N PHE A 290 4.22 7.73 7.44
CA PHE A 290 3.17 8.75 7.39
C PHE A 290 3.13 9.43 6.02
N VAL A 291 1.94 9.81 5.54
CA VAL A 291 1.76 10.35 4.20
C VAL A 291 1.29 11.81 4.27
N LYS A 292 2.07 12.73 3.68
CA LYS A 292 1.74 14.17 3.66
C LYS A 292 1.26 14.63 2.29
N GLY A 293 0.14 15.36 2.28
CA GLY A 293 -0.38 16.05 1.09
C GLY A 293 -0.80 15.12 -0.05
N CYS A 294 -1.26 13.90 0.28
CA CYS A 294 -1.71 12.90 -0.70
C CYS A 294 -3.15 12.48 -0.41
N LYS A 295 -4.00 12.43 -1.43
CA LYS A 295 -5.40 11.97 -1.34
C LYS A 295 -5.64 10.80 -2.28
N SER A 296 -6.55 9.90 -1.93
CA SER A 296 -7.07 8.88 -2.85
C SER A 296 -8.55 9.12 -3.16
N ALA A 297 -9.01 8.58 -4.29
CA ALA A 297 -10.43 8.49 -4.57
C ALA A 297 -11.01 7.31 -3.78
N THR A 298 -12.13 7.53 -3.10
CA THR A 298 -12.77 6.59 -2.16
C THR A 298 -14.26 6.45 -2.50
N VAL A 299 -14.93 5.44 -1.94
CA VAL A 299 -16.38 5.28 -2.11
C VAL A 299 -17.05 4.89 -0.80
N THR A 300 -18.01 5.69 -0.35
CA THR A 300 -18.75 5.44 0.89
C THR A 300 -19.67 4.22 0.77
N SER A 301 -20.07 3.64 1.90
CA SER A 301 -21.03 2.51 1.94
C SER A 301 -22.41 2.88 1.36
N ASP A 302 -22.77 4.17 1.35
CA ASP A 302 -23.98 4.71 0.70
C ASP A 302 -23.78 5.09 -0.80
N GLY A 303 -22.62 4.81 -1.38
CA GLY A 303 -22.37 4.91 -2.83
C GLY A 303 -22.02 6.31 -3.34
N ARG A 304 -21.49 7.20 -2.50
CA ARG A 304 -20.90 8.49 -2.93
C ARG A 304 -19.40 8.35 -3.18
N ALA A 305 -18.89 9.02 -4.20
CA ALA A 305 -17.46 9.07 -4.50
C ALA A 305 -16.86 10.36 -3.90
N VAL A 306 -15.85 10.23 -3.03
CA VAL A 306 -15.20 11.37 -2.36
C VAL A 306 -13.69 11.21 -2.34
N MET A 307 -12.94 12.31 -2.28
CA MET A 307 -11.49 12.27 -2.05
C MET A 307 -11.23 12.20 -0.56
N GLY A 308 -10.49 11.17 -0.12
CA GLY A 308 -10.06 11.00 1.27
C GLY A 308 -8.54 11.19 1.40
N ASP A 309 -8.10 11.80 2.49
CA ASP A 309 -6.68 11.95 2.80
C ASP A 309 -6.05 10.59 3.14
N ILE A 310 -4.92 10.29 2.51
CA ILE A 310 -4.12 9.10 2.83
C ILE A 310 -3.31 9.45 4.08
N LEU A 311 -3.53 8.71 5.17
CA LEU A 311 -2.87 8.93 6.45
C LEU A 311 -1.55 8.15 6.54
N TYR A 312 -1.60 6.86 6.18
CA TYR A 312 -0.49 5.93 6.32
C TYR A 312 -0.28 5.09 5.07
N ALA A 313 0.98 4.75 4.83
CA ALA A 313 1.44 3.80 3.82
C ALA A 313 2.07 2.61 4.55
N LEU A 314 1.69 1.38 4.16
CA LEU A 314 2.03 0.13 4.84
C LEU A 314 2.68 -0.86 3.86
N ARG A 315 3.66 -1.67 4.30
CA ARG A 315 4.14 -2.87 3.58
C ARG A 315 4.50 -4.01 4.53
N HIS A 316 3.90 -5.19 4.41
CA HIS A 316 4.30 -6.39 5.16
C HIS A 316 4.87 -7.48 4.25
N GLU A 317 5.73 -8.37 4.77
CA GLU A 317 6.20 -9.54 4.00
C GLU A 317 5.10 -10.59 3.83
N ILE A 318 5.06 -11.23 2.66
CA ILE A 318 4.01 -12.19 2.28
C ILE A 318 4.11 -13.48 3.09
N SER A 319 3.04 -13.77 3.85
CA SER A 319 2.76 -15.08 4.44
C SER A 319 1.61 -15.84 3.79
N ASP A 320 0.77 -15.15 3.01
CA ASP A 320 -0.52 -15.63 2.50
C ASP A 320 -0.54 -15.82 0.97
N ASP A 321 -1.52 -16.57 0.50
CA ASP A 321 -1.78 -16.78 -0.91
C ASP A 321 -2.43 -15.54 -1.56
N LEU A 322 -1.90 -15.11 -2.72
CA LEU A 322 -2.53 -14.05 -3.53
C LEU A 322 -3.59 -14.61 -4.47
N TYR A 323 -4.64 -13.82 -4.71
CA TYR A 323 -5.75 -14.15 -5.58
C TYR A 323 -6.03 -13.02 -6.56
N GLN A 324 -6.13 -13.34 -7.85
CA GLN A 324 -6.62 -12.44 -8.89
C GLN A 324 -8.14 -12.54 -9.02
N VAL A 325 -8.85 -11.47 -8.66
CA VAL A 325 -10.27 -11.27 -8.98
C VAL A 325 -10.38 -10.65 -10.37
N ILE A 326 -11.29 -11.13 -11.21
CA ILE A 326 -11.62 -10.53 -12.52
C ILE A 326 -13.12 -10.35 -12.63
N THR A 327 -13.57 -9.13 -12.93
CA THR A 327 -14.98 -8.76 -13.12
C THR A 327 -15.42 -8.86 -14.59
N LYS A 328 -16.72 -8.78 -14.87
CA LYS A 328 -17.27 -8.88 -16.23
C LYS A 328 -16.91 -7.73 -17.17
N GLY A 329 -16.46 -6.59 -16.65
CA GLY A 329 -15.82 -5.53 -17.44
C GLY A 329 -14.35 -5.82 -17.77
N GLY A 330 -13.75 -6.85 -17.18
CA GLY A 330 -12.32 -7.15 -17.31
C GLY A 330 -11.42 -6.51 -16.25
N TYR A 331 -11.94 -5.55 -15.49
CA TYR A 331 -11.21 -4.96 -14.36
C TYR A 331 -10.84 -6.05 -13.36
N SER A 332 -9.60 -6.00 -12.84
CA SER A 332 -9.07 -7.05 -11.96
C SER A 332 -8.18 -6.50 -10.86
N VAL A 333 -8.23 -7.07 -9.66
CA VAL A 333 -7.29 -6.78 -8.56
C VAL A 333 -6.51 -8.06 -8.21
N ARG A 334 -5.31 -7.92 -7.63
CA ARG A 334 -4.52 -9.00 -7.02
C ARG A 334 -4.15 -8.59 -5.60
N VAL A 335 -4.64 -9.31 -4.62
CA VAL A 335 -4.47 -9.08 -3.18
C VAL A 335 -4.44 -10.44 -2.47
N THR A 336 -4.16 -10.50 -1.18
CA THR A 336 -4.36 -11.75 -0.41
C THR A 336 -5.82 -12.17 -0.44
N GLY A 337 -6.08 -13.45 -0.16
CA GLY A 337 -7.45 -13.94 0.01
C GLY A 337 -8.20 -13.19 1.11
N SER A 338 -7.49 -12.81 2.18
CA SER A 338 -7.96 -12.07 3.34
C SER A 338 -8.38 -10.62 3.06
N HIS A 339 -7.82 -9.94 2.05
CA HIS A 339 -8.11 -8.54 1.73
C HIS A 339 -9.55 -8.32 1.25
N SER A 340 -10.20 -7.25 1.72
CA SER A 340 -11.60 -6.95 1.43
C SER A 340 -11.80 -6.05 0.20
N VAL A 341 -12.86 -6.32 -0.56
CA VAL A 341 -13.29 -5.47 -1.69
C VAL A 341 -14.75 -5.09 -1.56
N MET A 342 -15.13 -3.91 -2.07
CA MET A 342 -16.51 -3.44 -1.89
C MET A 342 -17.47 -4.12 -2.86
N VAL A 343 -18.46 -4.83 -2.31
CA VAL A 343 -19.54 -5.50 -3.04
C VAL A 343 -20.91 -4.94 -2.66
N TYR A 344 -21.84 -4.96 -3.60
CA TYR A 344 -23.24 -4.62 -3.35
C TYR A 344 -23.94 -5.70 -2.53
N LYS A 345 -24.59 -5.29 -1.44
CA LYS A 345 -25.57 -6.08 -0.70
C LYS A 345 -26.64 -5.16 -0.11
N ASP A 346 -27.91 -5.54 -0.26
CA ASP A 346 -29.07 -4.91 0.40
C ASP A 346 -29.12 -3.36 0.34
N TYR A 347 -28.79 -2.78 -0.83
CA TYR A 347 -28.69 -1.33 -1.06
C TYR A 347 -27.65 -0.59 -0.22
N LYS A 348 -26.54 -1.26 0.08
CA LYS A 348 -25.26 -0.66 0.49
C LYS A 348 -24.12 -1.29 -0.30
N LEU A 349 -22.96 -0.64 -0.26
CA LEU A 349 -21.67 -1.31 -0.46
C LEU A 349 -21.16 -1.79 0.90
N ILE A 350 -20.66 -3.02 0.94
CA ILE A 350 -20.01 -3.63 2.11
C ILE A 350 -18.66 -4.22 1.69
N PRO A 351 -17.67 -4.32 2.61
CA PRO A 351 -16.52 -5.18 2.37
C PRO A 351 -16.95 -6.63 2.11
N LYS A 352 -16.15 -7.33 1.32
CA LYS A 352 -16.14 -8.79 1.22
C LYS A 352 -14.74 -9.29 0.88
N ALA A 353 -14.18 -10.24 1.62
CA ALA A 353 -12.83 -10.76 1.35
C ALA A 353 -12.73 -11.49 -0.01
N VAL A 354 -11.56 -11.46 -0.63
CA VAL A 354 -11.38 -11.85 -2.04
C VAL A 354 -11.59 -13.33 -2.32
N ASP A 355 -11.09 -14.23 -1.47
CA ASP A 355 -11.24 -15.68 -1.66
C ASP A 355 -12.69 -16.18 -1.42
N GLN A 356 -13.55 -15.31 -0.90
CA GLN A 356 -14.98 -15.54 -0.68
C GLN A 356 -15.85 -15.15 -1.88
N LEU A 357 -15.31 -14.40 -2.83
CA LEU A 357 -16.06 -13.84 -3.95
C LEU A 357 -16.55 -14.95 -4.89
N GLN A 358 -17.86 -14.99 -5.10
CA GLN A 358 -18.50 -15.97 -5.96
C GLN A 358 -18.76 -15.37 -7.34
N SER A 359 -18.72 -16.21 -8.39
CA SER A 359 -19.05 -15.77 -9.75
C SER A 359 -20.49 -15.25 -9.79
N GLY A 360 -20.65 -13.96 -10.11
CA GLY A 360 -21.92 -13.24 -10.03
C GLY A 360 -22.01 -12.15 -8.95
N ASP A 361 -21.12 -12.16 -7.95
CA ASP A 361 -21.07 -11.11 -6.90
C ASP A 361 -20.85 -9.72 -7.51
N LEU A 362 -21.66 -8.74 -7.11
CA LEU A 362 -21.71 -7.42 -7.72
C LEU A 362 -20.68 -6.47 -7.08
N MET A 363 -19.43 -6.57 -7.51
CA MET A 363 -18.31 -5.72 -7.08
C MET A 363 -18.46 -4.28 -7.58
N ALA A 364 -18.03 -3.32 -6.76
CA ALA A 364 -18.06 -1.90 -7.06
C ALA A 364 -16.84 -1.44 -7.88
N VAL A 365 -17.09 -0.58 -8.87
CA VAL A 365 -16.08 0.08 -9.70
C VAL A 365 -16.43 1.55 -9.80
N CYS A 366 -15.52 2.44 -9.40
CA CYS A 366 -15.75 3.88 -9.42
C CYS A 366 -15.34 4.48 -10.77
N LEU A 367 -16.30 4.75 -11.66
CA LEU A 367 -15.99 5.43 -12.93
C LEU A 367 -15.95 6.96 -12.81
N ASN A 368 -16.12 7.52 -11.61
CA ASN A 368 -15.89 8.94 -11.32
C ASN A 368 -14.44 9.20 -10.89
N VAL A 369 -13.50 8.85 -11.77
CA VAL A 369 -12.09 9.18 -11.62
C VAL A 369 -11.91 10.71 -11.75
N PRO A 370 -11.28 11.40 -10.78
CA PRO A 370 -11.00 12.83 -10.88
C PRO A 370 -10.34 13.23 -12.21
N ASN A 371 -10.70 14.39 -12.75
CA ASN A 371 -10.17 14.89 -14.01
C ASN A 371 -9.60 16.31 -13.81
N VAL A 372 -8.30 16.39 -13.57
CA VAL A 372 -7.54 17.65 -13.61
C VAL A 372 -7.23 17.95 -15.08
N GLU A 373 -7.39 19.21 -15.48
CA GLU A 373 -7.18 19.66 -16.86
C GLU A 373 -6.29 20.92 -16.98
N ASP A 374 -5.80 21.45 -15.86
CA ASP A 374 -5.13 22.76 -15.78
C ASP A 374 -3.68 22.76 -16.31
N LEU A 375 -3.09 21.58 -16.55
CA LEU A 375 -1.69 21.45 -16.92
C LEU A 375 -1.47 21.83 -18.39
N THR A 376 -0.97 23.04 -18.62
CA THR A 376 -0.76 23.66 -19.94
C THR A 376 0.71 23.94 -20.30
N GLU A 377 1.60 24.02 -19.32
CA GLU A 377 3.06 24.15 -19.49
C GLU A 377 3.78 23.35 -18.40
N LEU A 378 4.96 22.81 -18.72
CA LEU A 378 5.84 22.07 -17.82
C LEU A 378 7.14 22.83 -17.59
N ASN A 379 7.46 23.22 -16.35
CA ASN A 379 8.81 23.63 -15.99
C ASN A 379 9.67 22.38 -15.73
N LEU A 380 10.60 22.09 -16.65
CA LEU A 380 11.43 20.89 -16.55
C LEU A 380 12.38 20.92 -15.35
N SER A 381 12.79 22.09 -14.86
CA SER A 381 13.70 22.16 -13.69
C SER A 381 13.03 21.63 -12.42
N GLU A 382 11.80 22.07 -12.20
CA GLU A 382 10.93 21.66 -11.09
C GLU A 382 10.55 20.18 -11.19
N LEU A 383 10.19 19.70 -12.40
CA LEU A 383 9.92 18.28 -12.61
C LEU A 383 11.16 17.39 -12.39
N ILE A 384 12.33 17.81 -12.88
CA ILE A 384 13.59 17.07 -12.70
C ILE A 384 13.97 16.99 -11.21
N MET A 385 13.79 18.07 -10.44
CA MET A 385 13.88 18.00 -8.97
C MET A 385 12.89 16.98 -8.39
N ASN A 386 11.59 17.24 -8.57
CA ASN A 386 10.54 16.63 -7.77
C ASN A 386 10.40 15.13 -8.01
N GLU A 387 10.89 14.63 -9.16
CA GLU A 387 10.83 13.21 -9.52
C GLU A 387 12.23 12.54 -9.58
N SER A 388 13.35 13.29 -9.67
CA SER A 388 14.73 12.73 -9.65
C SER A 388 15.81 13.74 -9.19
N PRO A 389 15.92 14.04 -7.87
CA PRO A 389 16.95 14.96 -7.35
C PRO A 389 18.38 14.56 -7.73
N LYS A 390 18.65 13.25 -7.77
CA LYS A 390 19.95 12.65 -8.16
C LYS A 390 20.30 12.86 -9.65
N ALA A 391 19.32 13.21 -10.50
CA ALA A 391 19.58 13.67 -11.86
C ALA A 391 19.95 15.18 -11.88
N ALA A 392 19.30 16.00 -11.06
CA ALA A 392 19.50 17.46 -11.02
C ALA A 392 20.97 17.87 -10.74
N GLU A 393 21.74 17.08 -9.96
CA GLU A 393 23.19 17.24 -9.79
C GLU A 393 23.99 17.35 -11.11
N LYS A 394 23.50 16.69 -12.16
CA LYS A 394 24.19 16.48 -13.44
C LYS A 394 23.47 17.18 -14.59
N VAL A 395 22.35 17.84 -14.32
CA VAL A 395 21.70 18.82 -15.20
C VAL A 395 22.28 20.19 -14.93
N TRP A 396 22.45 20.98 -15.99
CA TRP A 396 22.93 22.36 -15.96
C TRP A 396 21.91 23.23 -16.69
N LEU A 397 21.59 24.39 -16.10
CA LEU A 397 20.89 25.45 -16.82
C LEU A 397 21.93 26.27 -17.61
N ALA A 398 21.56 26.70 -18.81
CA ALA A 398 22.26 27.72 -19.57
C ALA A 398 21.29 28.87 -19.90
N GLY A 399 21.75 30.10 -19.73
CA GLY A 399 20.95 31.32 -19.94
C GLY A 399 21.00 32.31 -18.78
N ASP A 400 20.37 33.45 -19.00
CA ASP A 400 20.56 34.68 -18.21
C ASP A 400 20.02 34.58 -16.76
N GLU A 401 19.08 33.66 -16.50
CA GLU A 401 18.63 33.32 -15.14
C GLU A 401 19.81 32.96 -14.19
N CYS A 402 20.94 32.51 -14.72
CA CYS A 402 22.14 32.23 -13.92
C CYS A 402 22.65 33.45 -13.14
N GLU A 403 22.38 34.67 -13.60
CA GLU A 403 22.83 35.90 -12.94
C GLU A 403 22.06 36.17 -11.63
N LYS A 404 20.81 35.69 -11.53
CA LYS A 404 19.97 35.73 -10.30
C LYS A 404 20.55 34.92 -9.13
N LEU A 405 21.60 34.12 -9.35
CA LEU A 405 22.24 33.34 -8.30
C LEU A 405 23.19 34.14 -7.41
N GLU A 406 23.50 35.40 -7.74
CA GLU A 406 24.22 36.39 -6.92
C GLU A 406 25.32 35.80 -6.00
N CYS A 407 26.55 35.79 -6.51
CA CYS A 407 27.74 35.29 -5.82
C CYS A 407 28.91 36.24 -6.10
N ARG A 408 29.76 36.51 -5.12
CA ARG A 408 31.04 37.20 -5.31
C ARG A 408 32.16 36.16 -5.49
N TYR A 409 33.29 36.58 -6.04
CA TYR A 409 34.46 35.71 -6.23
C TYR A 409 35.00 35.17 -4.88
N SER A 410 34.95 36.02 -3.83
CA SER A 410 35.30 35.69 -2.45
C SER A 410 34.52 34.51 -1.88
N ASP A 411 33.23 34.40 -2.24
CA ASP A 411 32.30 33.52 -1.55
C ASP A 411 32.35 32.11 -2.16
N ASN A 412 32.42 32.04 -3.49
CA ASN A 412 32.63 30.79 -4.24
C ASN A 412 33.14 31.09 -5.65
N ALA A 413 34.47 31.16 -5.81
CA ALA A 413 35.11 31.43 -7.10
C ALA A 413 34.67 30.45 -8.22
N LEU A 414 34.36 29.19 -7.91
CA LEU A 414 33.91 28.22 -8.91
C LEU A 414 32.50 28.55 -9.42
N LEU A 415 31.57 28.88 -8.52
CA LEU A 415 30.20 29.30 -8.87
C LEU A 415 30.22 30.65 -9.60
N TRP A 416 31.05 31.59 -9.16
CA TRP A 416 31.23 32.89 -9.82
C TRP A 416 31.59 32.75 -11.31
N HIS A 417 32.58 31.89 -11.63
CA HIS A 417 32.95 31.60 -13.03
C HIS A 417 31.84 30.90 -13.82
N GLN A 418 30.99 30.08 -13.18
CA GLN A 418 29.87 29.41 -13.83
C GLN A 418 28.74 30.41 -14.17
N ILE A 419 28.44 31.33 -13.25
CA ILE A 419 27.50 32.44 -13.46
C ILE A 419 27.99 33.35 -14.60
N LYS A 420 29.27 33.76 -14.59
CA LYS A 420 29.87 34.56 -15.67
C LYS A 420 29.94 33.85 -17.03
N ARG A 421 29.84 32.51 -17.05
CA ARG A 421 29.68 31.69 -18.27
C ARG A 421 28.21 31.37 -18.59
N ARG A 422 27.26 32.03 -17.90
CA ARG A 422 25.79 31.82 -17.98
C ARG A 422 25.40 30.35 -18.02
N THR A 423 26.12 29.49 -17.29
CA THR A 423 25.96 28.03 -17.32
C THR A 423 26.29 27.43 -15.96
N VAL A 424 25.26 27.04 -15.20
CA VAL A 424 25.39 26.64 -13.78
C VAL A 424 24.69 25.30 -13.52
N PRO A 425 25.20 24.41 -12.63
CA PRO A 425 24.50 23.19 -12.22
C PRO A 425 23.12 23.51 -11.65
N LEU A 426 22.12 22.73 -12.04
CA LEU A 426 20.72 23.03 -11.72
C LEU A 426 20.46 23.05 -10.20
N LYS A 427 21.21 22.23 -9.43
CA LYS A 427 21.11 22.17 -7.97
C LYS A 427 21.39 23.51 -7.25
N GLU A 428 22.17 24.43 -7.84
CA GLU A 428 22.56 25.69 -7.19
C GLU A 428 21.41 26.71 -7.10
N PHE A 429 20.42 26.61 -8.01
CA PHE A 429 19.19 27.39 -7.92
C PHE A 429 18.35 26.96 -6.72
N PHE A 430 18.32 25.66 -6.45
CA PHE A 430 17.44 25.09 -5.44
C PHE A 430 18.03 25.11 -4.03
N SER A 431 19.36 25.10 -3.87
CA SER A 431 20.00 25.50 -2.61
C SER A 431 19.69 26.96 -2.23
N LYS A 432 19.46 27.84 -3.23
CA LYS A 432 18.95 29.21 -3.03
C LYS A 432 17.42 29.36 -3.11
N ARG A 433 16.66 28.26 -3.20
CA ARG A 433 15.18 28.22 -3.36
C ARG A 433 14.61 29.00 -4.56
N ILE A 434 15.41 29.24 -5.60
CA ILE A 434 15.01 29.89 -6.84
C ILE A 434 14.50 28.84 -7.83
N ILE A 435 13.34 29.06 -8.45
CA ILE A 435 12.83 28.24 -9.57
C ILE A 435 13.07 29.01 -10.88
N PRO A 436 14.01 28.57 -11.75
CA PRO A 436 14.30 29.25 -13.02
C PRO A 436 13.06 29.37 -13.92
N GLN A 437 12.95 30.49 -14.63
CA GLN A 437 11.79 30.75 -15.51
C GLN A 437 12.11 30.78 -17.01
N SER A 438 13.39 30.88 -17.41
CA SER A 438 13.82 30.86 -18.81
C SER A 438 15.16 30.15 -19.02
N GLY A 439 15.56 29.93 -20.28
CA GLY A 439 16.82 29.28 -20.65
C GLY A 439 16.68 27.81 -21.09
N GLU A 440 17.82 27.12 -21.12
CA GLU A 440 17.95 25.76 -21.66
C GLU A 440 18.58 24.80 -20.63
N LEU A 441 18.09 23.56 -20.59
CA LEU A 441 18.67 22.49 -19.79
C LEU A 441 19.56 21.59 -20.63
N ARG A 442 20.72 21.21 -20.09
CA ARG A 442 21.62 20.21 -20.69
C ARG A 442 22.24 19.30 -19.64
N TRP A 443 22.62 18.10 -20.03
CA TRP A 443 23.43 17.22 -19.15
C TRP A 443 24.89 17.72 -19.09
N LYS A 444 25.60 17.42 -17.99
CA LYS A 444 27.01 17.78 -17.81
C LYS A 444 27.87 17.23 -18.96
N LYS A 445 28.59 18.12 -19.67
CA LYS A 445 29.34 17.85 -20.92
C LYS A 445 28.50 17.40 -22.14
N SER A 446 27.17 17.58 -22.13
CA SER A 446 26.32 17.40 -23.31
C SER A 446 26.27 18.67 -24.16
N GLU A 447 26.25 18.49 -25.48
CA GLU A 447 25.94 19.52 -26.48
C GLU A 447 24.43 19.60 -26.74
N ILE A 448 23.72 18.46 -26.66
CA ILE A 448 22.25 18.45 -26.74
C ILE A 448 21.69 19.24 -25.56
N ARG A 449 20.87 20.24 -25.89
CA ARG A 449 20.08 21.08 -24.99
C ARG A 449 18.59 20.77 -25.18
N LEU A 450 17.78 21.11 -24.19
CA LEU A 450 16.32 21.08 -24.22
C LEU A 450 15.80 22.43 -23.68
N PRO A 451 14.64 22.93 -24.15
CA PRO A 451 14.04 24.13 -23.56
C PRO A 451 13.67 23.87 -22.09
N LEU A 452 13.89 24.85 -21.20
CA LEU A 452 13.52 24.73 -19.79
C LEU A 452 12.01 24.50 -19.59
N LYS A 453 11.20 25.09 -20.46
CA LYS A 453 9.74 25.01 -20.43
C LYS A 453 9.21 24.30 -21.67
N ILE A 454 8.33 23.32 -21.46
CA ILE A 454 7.63 22.61 -22.55
C ILE A 454 6.14 22.92 -22.44
N LYS A 455 5.59 23.56 -23.48
CA LYS A 455 4.15 23.73 -23.61
C LYS A 455 3.49 22.39 -23.91
N ILE A 456 2.32 22.16 -23.32
CA ILE A 456 1.48 21.01 -23.63
C ILE A 456 0.84 21.25 -25.00
N THR A 457 1.40 20.62 -26.04
CA THR A 457 0.82 20.64 -27.39
C THR A 457 0.33 19.25 -27.80
N ALA A 458 -0.45 19.22 -28.88
CA ALA A 458 -0.90 17.99 -29.53
C ALA A 458 0.30 17.07 -29.84
N GLU A 459 1.38 17.62 -30.39
CA GLU A 459 2.59 16.88 -30.74
C GLU A 459 3.32 16.29 -29.53
N PHE A 460 3.41 17.03 -28.42
CA PHE A 460 4.01 16.50 -27.18
C PHE A 460 3.24 15.29 -26.66
N CYS A 461 1.91 15.42 -26.58
CA CYS A 461 1.05 14.35 -26.09
C CYS A 461 1.05 13.15 -27.05
N ARG A 462 0.97 13.38 -28.35
CA ARG A 462 1.04 12.34 -29.39
C ARG A 462 2.38 11.61 -29.42
N LEU A 463 3.49 12.31 -29.17
CA LEU A 463 4.82 11.70 -29.04
C LEU A 463 4.94 10.78 -27.82
N LEU A 464 4.36 11.18 -26.68
CA LEU A 464 4.24 10.31 -25.51
C LEU A 464 3.33 9.10 -25.80
N GLY A 465 2.29 9.27 -26.62
CA GLY A 465 1.45 8.18 -27.13
C GLY A 465 2.23 7.18 -28.01
N TYR A 466 2.99 7.68 -28.98
CA TYR A 466 3.89 6.87 -29.81
C TYR A 466 4.94 6.14 -28.94
N TYR A 467 5.46 6.77 -27.89
CA TYR A 467 6.35 6.10 -26.94
C TYR A 467 5.63 4.98 -26.16
N ALA A 468 4.41 5.22 -25.69
CA ALA A 468 3.61 4.20 -25.02
C ALA A 468 3.33 2.99 -25.93
N ALA A 469 3.11 3.19 -27.24
CA ALA A 469 2.98 2.08 -28.18
C ALA A 469 4.33 1.43 -28.53
N GLU A 470 5.26 2.18 -29.11
CA GLU A 470 6.45 1.66 -29.82
C GLU A 470 7.80 2.11 -29.24
N GLY A 471 7.77 2.78 -28.09
CA GLY A 471 8.98 3.29 -27.43
C GLY A 471 9.78 2.29 -26.59
N CYS A 472 11.07 2.55 -26.45
CA CYS A 472 11.95 1.93 -25.46
C CYS A 472 13.14 2.82 -25.10
N LEU A 473 13.86 2.47 -24.01
CA LEU A 473 15.01 3.21 -23.49
C LEU A 473 16.29 2.34 -23.50
N PRO A 474 16.94 2.13 -24.67
CA PRO A 474 18.20 1.37 -24.76
C PRO A 474 19.30 1.94 -23.86
N LYS A 475 19.96 1.06 -23.10
CA LYS A 475 20.97 1.43 -22.08
C LYS A 475 22.35 1.75 -22.67
N GLN A 476 22.66 1.20 -23.84
CA GLN A 476 23.96 1.28 -24.50
C GLN A 476 24.26 2.70 -25.01
N ASN A 477 23.27 3.34 -25.66
CA ASN A 477 23.40 4.66 -26.28
C ASN A 477 22.72 5.79 -25.48
N ARG A 478 21.86 5.45 -24.52
CA ARG A 478 21.11 6.39 -23.66
C ARG A 478 20.35 7.44 -24.49
N THR A 479 19.67 7.00 -25.54
CA THR A 479 18.74 7.80 -26.35
C THR A 479 17.32 7.26 -26.21
N VAL A 480 16.30 8.13 -26.29
CA VAL A 480 14.92 7.65 -26.48
C VAL A 480 14.85 6.97 -27.85
N GLN A 481 14.24 5.79 -27.93
CA GLN A 481 14.03 5.04 -29.18
C GLN A 481 12.54 4.82 -29.43
N LEU A 482 12.11 4.94 -30.69
CA LEU A 482 10.83 4.43 -31.22
C LEU A 482 11.13 3.39 -32.31
N SER A 483 10.23 2.43 -32.54
CA SER A 483 10.44 1.37 -33.54
C SER A 483 9.15 1.03 -34.29
N PHE A 484 9.10 1.38 -35.58
CA PHE A 484 7.93 1.23 -36.46
C PHE A 484 8.21 0.19 -37.55
N GLY A 485 7.19 -0.27 -38.26
CA GLY A 485 7.38 -0.96 -39.54
C GLY A 485 7.81 0.02 -40.65
N ILE A 486 8.61 -0.43 -41.63
CA ILE A 486 9.05 0.43 -42.75
C ILE A 486 7.90 0.95 -43.60
N HIS A 487 6.77 0.23 -43.67
CA HIS A 487 5.55 0.67 -44.37
C HIS A 487 4.75 1.76 -43.63
N GLU A 488 5.18 2.17 -42.44
CA GLU A 488 4.43 3.06 -41.53
C GLU A 488 4.87 4.54 -41.67
N ASN A 489 5.29 4.94 -42.88
CA ASN A 489 5.99 6.19 -43.16
C ASN A 489 5.26 7.45 -42.67
N GLU A 490 3.93 7.54 -42.80
CA GLU A 490 3.15 8.68 -42.26
C GLU A 490 3.41 8.88 -40.75
N TYR A 491 3.39 7.79 -39.98
CA TYR A 491 3.56 7.83 -38.53
C TYR A 491 5.03 8.00 -38.14
N ILE A 492 5.96 7.55 -38.98
CA ILE A 492 7.40 7.81 -38.83
C ILE A 492 7.70 9.30 -38.98
N GLU A 493 7.20 9.94 -40.05
CA GLU A 493 7.43 11.38 -40.26
C GLU A 493 6.66 12.25 -39.26
N ASP A 494 5.45 11.85 -38.85
CA ASP A 494 4.72 12.52 -37.77
C ASP A 494 5.46 12.44 -36.44
N ALA A 495 6.02 11.27 -36.09
CA ALA A 495 6.85 11.12 -34.89
C ALA A 495 8.14 11.98 -34.97
N ILE A 496 8.80 12.06 -36.13
CA ILE A 496 9.96 12.95 -36.35
C ILE A 496 9.55 14.42 -36.18
N SER A 497 8.41 14.82 -36.75
CA SER A 497 7.83 16.16 -36.64
C SER A 497 7.55 16.52 -35.18
N CYS A 498 6.95 15.60 -34.42
CA CYS A 498 6.66 15.81 -33.01
C CYS A 498 7.94 15.98 -32.17
N VAL A 499 8.97 15.14 -32.37
CA VAL A 499 10.25 15.28 -31.64
C VAL A 499 10.91 16.64 -31.92
N ARG A 500 10.92 17.08 -33.19
CA ARG A 500 11.47 18.38 -33.59
C ARG A 500 10.71 19.54 -32.93
N LYS A 501 9.38 19.53 -33.00
CA LYS A 501 8.51 20.59 -32.43
C LYS A 501 8.56 20.66 -30.90
N THR A 502 8.57 19.51 -30.21
CA THR A 502 8.55 19.46 -28.74
C THR A 502 9.91 19.73 -28.11
N PHE A 503 10.99 19.15 -28.66
CA PHE A 503 12.30 19.11 -27.99
C PHE A 503 13.41 19.82 -28.75
N GLY A 504 13.19 20.30 -29.98
CA GLY A 504 14.21 20.91 -30.84
C GLY A 504 15.35 19.96 -31.27
N CYS A 505 15.35 18.71 -30.80
CA CYS A 505 16.51 17.82 -30.91
C CYS A 505 16.51 16.98 -32.21
N PRO A 506 17.69 16.64 -32.76
CA PRO A 506 17.79 15.86 -33.98
C PRO A 506 17.39 14.39 -33.77
N VAL A 507 16.73 13.82 -34.78
CA VAL A 507 16.34 12.40 -34.85
C VAL A 507 17.25 11.66 -35.82
N LYS A 508 17.82 10.54 -35.39
CA LYS A 508 18.55 9.60 -36.26
C LYS A 508 17.64 8.43 -36.64
N ARG A 509 17.47 8.20 -37.95
CA ARG A 509 16.70 7.10 -38.54
C ARG A 509 17.64 5.94 -38.92
N TYR A 510 17.22 4.71 -38.64
CA TYR A 510 17.93 3.48 -39.00
C TYR A 510 16.92 2.46 -39.56
N SER A 511 17.25 1.76 -40.64
CA SER A 511 16.43 0.67 -41.17
C SER A 511 17.09 -0.68 -40.83
N VAL A 512 16.33 -1.61 -40.25
CA VAL A 512 16.83 -2.93 -39.83
C VAL A 512 15.82 -4.00 -40.24
N GLY A 513 16.07 -4.68 -41.35
CA GLY A 513 15.12 -5.63 -41.93
C GLY A 513 13.82 -4.91 -42.33
N SER A 514 12.70 -5.28 -41.71
CA SER A 514 11.38 -4.64 -41.91
C SER A 514 11.08 -3.49 -40.94
N GLU A 515 12.01 -3.16 -40.04
CA GLU A 515 11.82 -2.16 -38.97
C GLU A 515 12.51 -0.82 -39.29
N CYS A 516 11.85 0.28 -38.95
CA CYS A 516 12.37 1.64 -38.96
C CYS A 516 12.54 2.11 -37.51
N ILE A 517 13.78 2.35 -37.10
CA ILE A 517 14.15 2.73 -35.74
C ILE A 517 14.52 4.22 -35.71
N LEU A 518 13.84 4.99 -34.87
CA LEU A 518 14.14 6.40 -34.61
C LEU A 518 14.83 6.55 -33.25
N ARG A 519 15.89 7.37 -33.17
CA ARG A 519 16.62 7.67 -31.91
C ARG A 519 16.89 9.16 -31.73
N PHE A 520 16.64 9.69 -30.53
CA PHE A 520 16.72 11.13 -30.25
C PHE A 520 17.00 11.47 -28.77
N GLY A 521 17.16 12.77 -28.49
CA GLY A 521 17.13 13.37 -27.15
C GLY A 521 18.35 13.17 -26.23
N GLY A 522 19.15 12.12 -26.47
CA GLY A 522 20.35 11.82 -25.68
C GLY A 522 20.08 11.58 -24.19
N ILE A 523 21.14 11.63 -23.38
CA ILE A 523 21.11 11.19 -21.98
C ILE A 523 20.16 12.01 -21.09
N LEU A 524 19.96 13.31 -21.37
CA LEU A 524 19.02 14.13 -20.60
C LEU A 524 17.57 13.69 -20.86
N LEU A 525 17.17 13.55 -22.13
CA LEU A 525 15.80 13.14 -22.43
C LEU A 525 15.54 11.67 -22.08
N TRP A 526 16.53 10.80 -22.23
CA TRP A 526 16.49 9.41 -21.74
C TRP A 526 16.25 9.36 -20.23
N LYS A 527 16.94 10.23 -19.46
CA LYS A 527 16.71 10.41 -18.02
C LYS A 527 15.30 10.94 -17.72
N MET A 528 14.81 11.93 -18.47
CA MET A 528 13.46 12.46 -18.29
C MET A 528 12.39 11.39 -18.52
N PHE A 529 12.41 10.67 -19.64
CA PHE A 529 11.46 9.59 -19.91
C PHE A 529 11.53 8.49 -18.84
N LYS A 530 12.74 8.11 -18.41
CA LYS A 530 12.93 7.06 -17.40
C LYS A 530 12.46 7.45 -16.00
N GLU A 531 12.90 8.61 -15.51
CA GLU A 531 12.90 8.94 -14.08
C GLU A 531 11.97 10.11 -13.72
N VAL A 532 11.63 10.98 -14.67
CA VAL A 532 10.77 12.16 -14.42
C VAL A 532 9.34 11.89 -14.90
N PHE A 533 9.20 11.54 -16.17
CA PHE A 533 7.92 11.13 -16.75
C PHE A 533 7.56 9.67 -16.40
N LYS A 534 8.54 8.86 -16.00
CA LYS A 534 8.36 7.46 -15.53
C LYS A 534 7.54 6.62 -16.52
N THR A 535 7.90 6.66 -17.81
CA THR A 535 7.17 6.01 -18.92
C THR A 535 7.48 4.51 -19.12
N GLY A 536 8.41 3.96 -18.33
CA GLY A 536 8.94 2.60 -18.48
C GLY A 536 10.04 2.48 -19.54
N GLU A 537 10.92 1.48 -19.40
CA GLU A 537 12.08 1.26 -20.28
C GLU A 537 11.80 0.28 -21.43
N ASN A 538 10.82 -0.63 -21.27
CA ASN A 538 10.50 -1.71 -22.20
C ASN A 538 9.01 -2.10 -22.11
N ALA A 539 8.56 -2.97 -23.02
CA ALA A 539 7.15 -3.37 -23.16
C ALA A 539 6.46 -3.84 -21.86
N ILE A 540 7.19 -4.47 -20.92
CA ILE A 540 6.65 -5.06 -19.68
C ILE A 540 6.48 -4.00 -18.57
N ASN A 541 7.33 -2.97 -18.53
CA ASN A 541 7.27 -1.92 -17.50
C ASN A 541 6.79 -0.55 -18.00
N LYS A 542 6.26 -0.47 -19.23
CA LYS A 542 5.59 0.73 -19.78
C LYS A 542 4.42 1.22 -18.93
N SER A 543 4.18 2.52 -19.00
CA SER A 543 3.21 3.29 -18.22
C SER A 543 2.83 4.58 -18.96
N ILE A 544 1.67 5.15 -18.65
CA ILE A 544 1.36 6.53 -19.07
C ILE A 544 2.05 7.49 -18.09
N PRO A 545 2.78 8.51 -18.57
CA PRO A 545 3.38 9.51 -17.69
C PRO A 545 2.31 10.36 -17.00
N PHE A 546 2.48 10.62 -15.70
CA PHE A 546 1.44 11.25 -14.87
C PHE A 546 0.88 12.56 -15.45
N VAL A 547 1.74 13.33 -16.14
CA VAL A 547 1.39 14.54 -16.90
C VAL A 547 0.09 14.37 -17.70
N ILE A 548 -0.06 13.26 -18.44
CA ILE A 548 -1.19 13.02 -19.34
C ILE A 548 -2.53 12.87 -18.59
N PHE A 549 -2.54 12.53 -17.31
CA PHE A 549 -3.79 12.51 -16.52
C PHE A 549 -4.27 13.91 -16.10
N ASN A 550 -3.44 14.95 -16.28
CA ASN A 550 -3.66 16.31 -15.78
C ASN A 550 -3.78 17.37 -16.88
N VAL A 551 -3.57 17.01 -18.16
CA VAL A 551 -3.75 17.90 -19.32
C VAL A 551 -5.22 17.95 -19.77
N PRO A 552 -5.64 18.97 -20.56
CA PRO A 552 -6.99 19.04 -21.14
C PRO A 552 -7.39 17.80 -21.94
N ASN A 553 -8.70 17.50 -21.97
CA ASN A 553 -9.25 16.29 -22.61
C ASN A 553 -8.87 16.12 -24.09
N GLU A 554 -8.70 17.20 -24.86
CA GLU A 554 -8.23 17.11 -26.26
C GLU A 554 -6.77 16.67 -26.36
N MET A 555 -5.93 17.08 -25.40
CA MET A 555 -4.54 16.64 -25.31
C MET A 555 -4.43 15.16 -24.86
N LYS A 556 -5.37 14.71 -24.00
CA LYS A 556 -5.56 13.29 -23.65
C LYS A 556 -5.94 12.45 -24.89
N LYS A 557 -6.78 12.97 -25.79
CA LYS A 557 -7.09 12.30 -27.08
C LYS A 557 -5.88 12.25 -28.01
N GLU A 558 -5.08 13.31 -28.10
CA GLU A 558 -3.86 13.31 -28.94
C GLU A 558 -2.81 12.30 -28.46
N PHE A 559 -2.68 12.08 -27.14
CA PHE A 559 -1.92 10.94 -26.61
C PHE A 559 -2.48 9.59 -27.09
N LEU A 560 -3.79 9.38 -26.96
CA LEU A 560 -4.44 8.14 -27.41
C LEU A 560 -4.28 7.94 -28.94
N LYS A 561 -4.27 9.01 -29.73
CA LYS A 561 -4.06 8.99 -31.19
C LYS A 561 -2.67 8.42 -31.52
N GLY A 562 -1.61 8.94 -30.90
CA GLY A 562 -0.26 8.39 -31.05
C GLY A 562 -0.14 6.93 -30.59
N TYR A 563 -0.84 6.56 -29.51
CA TYR A 563 -0.86 5.19 -28.98
C TYR A 563 -1.56 4.20 -29.92
N TYR A 564 -2.79 4.47 -30.35
CA TYR A 564 -3.53 3.58 -31.25
C TYR A 564 -2.91 3.51 -32.67
N ARG A 565 -2.28 4.59 -33.15
CA ARG A 565 -1.49 4.60 -34.41
C ARG A 565 -0.30 3.65 -34.38
N GLY A 566 0.28 3.37 -33.20
CA GLY A 566 1.39 2.41 -33.04
C GLY A 566 0.91 0.96 -32.92
N ASP A 567 -0.01 0.67 -31.99
CA ASP A 567 -0.46 -0.71 -31.74
C ASP A 567 -1.39 -1.27 -32.85
N ARG A 568 -2.05 -0.39 -33.62
CA ARG A 568 -2.73 -0.70 -34.90
C ARG A 568 -3.78 -1.82 -34.83
N ARG A 569 -4.52 -1.91 -33.72
CA ARG A 569 -5.63 -2.86 -33.55
C ARG A 569 -6.99 -2.18 -33.60
N ALA A 570 -7.57 -2.13 -34.79
CA ALA A 570 -8.97 -1.74 -34.93
C ALA A 570 -9.72 -2.79 -35.76
N LYS A 571 -10.92 -3.17 -35.32
CA LYS A 571 -11.78 -4.13 -36.02
C LYS A 571 -13.08 -3.42 -36.39
N PHE A 572 -13.27 -3.18 -37.68
CA PHE A 572 -14.46 -2.53 -38.22
C PHE A 572 -14.98 -3.33 -39.40
N ASP A 573 -15.65 -4.44 -39.09
CA ASP A 573 -16.33 -5.28 -40.08
C ASP A 573 -17.86 -5.19 -39.90
N ASP A 574 -18.60 -5.87 -40.76
CA ASP A 574 -20.06 -5.87 -40.74
C ASP A 574 -20.64 -6.70 -39.55
N VAL A 575 -19.77 -7.28 -38.71
CA VAL A 575 -20.10 -8.03 -37.49
C VAL A 575 -19.87 -7.18 -36.23
N GLY A 576 -18.93 -6.22 -36.25
CA GLY A 576 -18.70 -5.33 -35.12
C GLY A 576 -17.71 -4.19 -35.38
N HIS A 577 -17.89 -3.12 -34.60
CA HIS A 577 -17.01 -1.95 -34.58
C HIS A 577 -16.32 -1.85 -33.21
N GLU A 578 -15.02 -2.14 -33.17
CA GLU A 578 -14.21 -2.18 -31.96
C GLU A 578 -12.86 -1.49 -32.18
N LEU A 579 -12.54 -0.50 -31.34
CA LEU A 579 -11.17 -0.01 -31.20
C LEU A 579 -10.49 -0.83 -30.10
N GLN A 580 -9.34 -1.43 -30.40
CA GLN A 580 -8.59 -2.28 -29.48
C GLN A 580 -7.17 -1.75 -29.28
N SER A 581 -6.54 -2.14 -28.17
CA SER A 581 -5.10 -2.09 -28.02
C SER A 581 -4.60 -3.28 -27.21
N SER A 582 -3.34 -3.66 -27.35
CA SER A 582 -2.75 -4.76 -26.59
C SER A 582 -1.42 -4.40 -25.92
N THR A 583 -1.23 -4.88 -24.69
CA THR A 583 0.04 -4.69 -23.98
C THR A 583 0.34 -5.83 -23.01
N VAL A 584 1.63 -6.09 -22.79
CA VAL A 584 2.12 -7.01 -21.74
C VAL A 584 2.33 -6.30 -20.40
N SER A 585 2.29 -4.96 -20.35
CA SER A 585 2.35 -4.21 -19.09
C SER A 585 0.98 -4.11 -18.43
N ARG A 586 0.83 -4.68 -17.22
CA ARG A 586 -0.34 -4.48 -16.34
C ARG A 586 -0.51 -3.01 -15.97
N LYS A 587 0.59 -2.26 -15.83
CA LYS A 587 0.58 -0.82 -15.52
C LYS A 587 0.00 -0.03 -16.69
N LEU A 588 0.52 -0.21 -17.91
CA LEU A 588 -0.01 0.49 -19.09
C LEU A 588 -1.48 0.13 -19.37
N ALA A 589 -1.87 -1.13 -19.20
CA ALA A 589 -3.26 -1.54 -19.36
C ALA A 589 -4.20 -0.86 -18.35
N SER A 590 -3.73 -0.66 -17.12
CA SER A 590 -4.47 0.08 -16.09
C SER A 590 -4.51 1.57 -16.41
N ASP A 591 -3.38 2.15 -16.77
CA ASP A 591 -3.24 3.58 -17.06
C ASP A 591 -4.13 4.00 -18.24
N ILE A 592 -4.15 3.21 -19.31
CA ILE A 592 -5.08 3.39 -20.43
C ILE A 592 -6.53 3.28 -19.94
N ALA A 593 -6.84 2.35 -19.04
CA ALA A 593 -8.19 2.23 -18.50
C ALA A 593 -8.60 3.46 -17.66
N PHE A 594 -7.73 3.96 -16.78
CA PHE A 594 -7.98 5.18 -15.99
C PHE A 594 -8.12 6.43 -16.89
N LEU A 595 -7.25 6.59 -17.91
CA LEU A 595 -7.29 7.74 -18.84
C LEU A 595 -8.56 7.73 -19.71
N LEU A 596 -9.01 6.56 -20.14
CA LEU A 596 -10.28 6.42 -20.84
C LEU A 596 -11.46 6.75 -19.91
N VAL A 597 -11.44 6.31 -18.65
CA VAL A 597 -12.51 6.59 -17.68
C VAL A 597 -12.61 8.08 -17.30
N GLN A 598 -11.48 8.79 -17.24
CA GLN A 598 -11.42 10.27 -17.17
C GLN A 598 -12.18 10.91 -18.33
N LEU A 599 -11.88 10.50 -19.58
CA LEU A 599 -12.61 10.91 -20.80
C LEU A 599 -14.08 10.39 -20.87
N ALA A 600 -14.57 9.77 -19.79
CA ALA A 600 -15.87 9.10 -19.70
C ALA A 600 -16.12 8.06 -20.81
N ILE A 601 -15.05 7.39 -21.25
CA ILE A 601 -15.06 6.21 -22.10
C ILE A 601 -15.03 4.97 -21.20
N ILE A 602 -15.72 3.89 -21.60
CA ILE A 602 -15.86 2.67 -20.80
C ILE A 602 -15.08 1.53 -21.47
N PRO A 603 -13.79 1.33 -21.12
CA PRO A 603 -13.00 0.22 -21.65
C PRO A 603 -13.46 -1.12 -21.05
N ALA A 604 -13.41 -2.17 -21.87
CA ALA A 604 -13.38 -3.57 -21.42
C ALA A 604 -11.93 -4.10 -21.48
N ILE A 605 -11.56 -5.04 -20.61
CA ILE A 605 -10.19 -5.59 -20.56
C ILE A 605 -10.19 -7.13 -20.66
N GLU A 606 -9.73 -7.67 -21.79
CA GLU A 606 -9.61 -9.12 -21.99
C GLU A 606 -8.23 -9.62 -21.54
N HIS A 607 -8.21 -10.54 -20.58
CA HIS A 607 -6.99 -11.19 -20.08
C HIS A 607 -6.68 -12.41 -20.94
N LYS A 608 -5.55 -12.40 -21.66
CA LYS A 608 -5.16 -13.48 -22.58
C LYS A 608 -3.78 -14.04 -22.23
N LYS A 609 -3.57 -15.34 -22.49
CA LYS A 609 -2.27 -16.01 -22.38
C LYS A 609 -1.83 -16.50 -23.76
N LEU A 610 -0.53 -16.47 -24.03
CA LEU A 610 0.03 -16.95 -25.30
C LEU A 610 0.13 -18.48 -25.28
N SER A 611 -0.70 -19.12 -26.11
CA SER A 611 -0.88 -20.58 -26.19
C SER A 611 0.23 -21.33 -26.95
N LYS A 612 1.11 -20.61 -27.65
CA LYS A 612 2.40 -21.12 -28.16
C LYS A 612 3.49 -20.06 -27.92
N PRO A 613 4.77 -20.44 -27.77
CA PRO A 613 5.86 -19.47 -27.84
C PRO A 613 5.84 -18.80 -29.22
N HIS A 614 6.00 -17.49 -29.26
CA HIS A 614 6.19 -16.80 -30.53
C HIS A 614 7.27 -15.73 -30.38
N ILE A 615 8.05 -15.57 -31.44
CA ILE A 615 8.98 -14.45 -31.56
C ILE A 615 8.15 -13.24 -31.94
N ILE A 616 8.22 -12.15 -31.16
CA ILE A 616 7.63 -10.87 -31.57
C ILE A 616 8.38 -10.42 -32.83
N ARG A 617 7.69 -10.41 -33.99
CA ARG A 617 8.29 -10.03 -35.28
C ARG A 617 8.94 -8.63 -35.25
N LYS A 618 8.44 -7.71 -34.42
CA LYS A 618 8.92 -6.31 -34.22
C LYS A 618 10.09 -6.14 -33.23
N THR A 619 10.57 -7.20 -32.55
CA THR A 619 11.65 -7.05 -31.53
C THR A 619 12.62 -8.23 -31.45
N LYS A 620 12.35 -9.32 -32.18
CA LYS A 620 13.06 -10.62 -32.10
C LYS A 620 13.10 -11.24 -30.70
N GLN A 621 12.37 -10.72 -29.71
CA GLN A 621 12.22 -11.38 -28.41
C GLN A 621 11.39 -12.66 -28.55
N LEU A 622 11.96 -13.78 -28.08
CA LEU A 622 11.24 -15.02 -27.85
C LEU A 622 10.32 -14.84 -26.64
N VAL A 623 9.03 -14.58 -26.87
CA VAL A 623 8.04 -14.62 -25.80
C VAL A 623 7.71 -16.08 -25.52
N LYS A 624 8.23 -16.58 -24.39
CA LYS A 624 7.88 -17.91 -23.87
C LYS A 624 6.35 -18.04 -23.73
N SER A 625 5.83 -19.22 -24.06
CA SER A 625 4.42 -19.55 -23.84
C SER A 625 4.01 -19.31 -22.38
N GLY A 626 2.80 -18.81 -22.16
CA GLY A 626 2.22 -18.63 -20.82
C GLY A 626 2.19 -17.18 -20.29
N ASN A 627 3.05 -16.27 -20.78
CA ASN A 627 3.01 -14.87 -20.36
C ASN A 627 1.63 -14.24 -20.63
N PRO A 628 1.03 -13.54 -19.64
CA PRO A 628 -0.23 -12.85 -19.83
C PRO A 628 -0.05 -11.56 -20.64
N TYR A 629 -1.06 -11.21 -21.43
CA TYR A 629 -1.21 -9.91 -22.07
C TYR A 629 -2.67 -9.45 -21.97
N TYR A 630 -2.84 -8.13 -21.93
CA TYR A 630 -4.12 -7.46 -21.77
C TYR A 630 -4.53 -6.88 -23.12
N VAL A 631 -5.80 -7.06 -23.49
CA VAL A 631 -6.41 -6.37 -24.64
C VAL A 631 -7.47 -5.42 -24.12
N ILE A 632 -7.26 -4.12 -24.31
CA ILE A 632 -8.17 -3.06 -23.89
C ILE A 632 -9.05 -2.74 -25.10
N THR A 633 -10.37 -2.92 -24.96
CA THR A 633 -11.33 -2.81 -26.05
C THR A 633 -12.42 -1.77 -25.76
N ILE A 634 -12.69 -0.91 -26.73
CA ILE A 634 -13.80 0.04 -26.73
C ILE A 634 -14.81 -0.46 -27.77
N ARG A 635 -15.97 -0.94 -27.30
CA ARG A 635 -17.06 -1.50 -28.12
C ARG A 635 -18.29 -0.62 -28.22
N ASP A 636 -18.47 0.31 -27.27
CA ASP A 636 -19.71 1.07 -27.17
C ASP A 636 -19.67 2.35 -28.01
N ARG A 637 -20.80 2.65 -28.62
CA ARG A 637 -20.93 3.70 -29.61
C ARG A 637 -20.79 5.12 -29.03
N GLU A 638 -21.11 5.30 -27.75
CA GLU A 638 -20.97 6.60 -27.08
C GLU A 638 -19.50 6.90 -26.79
N SER A 639 -18.74 5.90 -26.36
CA SER A 639 -17.28 5.96 -26.26
C SER A 639 -16.57 6.13 -27.60
N LEU A 640 -16.98 5.39 -28.64
CA LEU A 640 -16.37 5.50 -29.97
C LEU A 640 -16.58 6.88 -30.61
N ILE A 641 -17.71 7.55 -30.33
CA ILE A 641 -17.95 8.94 -30.75
C ILE A 641 -16.97 9.92 -30.05
N LYS A 642 -16.60 9.68 -28.79
CA LYS A 642 -15.61 10.53 -28.08
C LYS A 642 -14.19 10.42 -28.65
N LEU A 643 -13.90 9.35 -29.38
CA LEU A 643 -12.66 9.14 -30.13
C LEU A 643 -12.89 9.22 -31.66
N LYS A 644 -13.92 9.94 -32.13
CA LYS A 644 -14.38 9.95 -33.54
C LYS A 644 -13.25 10.15 -34.55
N GLU A 645 -12.26 11.01 -34.28
CA GLU A 645 -11.10 11.18 -35.16
C GLU A 645 -10.28 9.90 -35.32
N ILE A 646 -9.76 9.36 -34.21
CA ILE A 646 -8.93 8.14 -34.16
C ILE A 646 -9.67 6.96 -34.80
N VAL A 647 -10.94 6.81 -34.44
CA VAL A 647 -11.84 5.75 -34.92
C VAL A 647 -12.15 5.90 -36.41
N THR A 648 -12.23 7.13 -36.93
CA THR A 648 -12.39 7.42 -38.37
C THR A 648 -11.09 7.21 -39.15
N GLU A 649 -9.95 7.61 -38.59
CA GLU A 649 -8.63 7.47 -39.21
C GLU A 649 -8.26 5.98 -39.40
N LEU A 650 -8.42 5.18 -38.34
CA LEU A 650 -8.09 3.75 -38.35
C LEU A 650 -9.19 2.87 -38.99
N GLY A 651 -10.39 3.42 -39.22
CA GLY A 651 -11.58 2.67 -39.68
C GLY A 651 -12.17 3.10 -41.03
N GLY A 652 -11.72 4.22 -41.59
CA GLY A 652 -12.11 4.68 -42.92
C GLY A 652 -13.59 4.99 -43.10
N GLN A 653 -14.06 4.87 -44.35
CA GLN A 653 -15.35 5.39 -44.81
C GLN A 653 -16.56 4.69 -44.14
N LYS A 654 -16.52 3.35 -43.96
CA LYS A 654 -17.63 2.57 -43.34
C LYS A 654 -17.94 3.09 -41.93
N VAL A 655 -16.91 3.38 -41.14
CA VAL A 655 -17.03 3.80 -39.74
C VAL A 655 -17.63 5.20 -39.59
N LYS A 656 -17.35 6.13 -40.52
CA LYS A 656 -17.99 7.46 -40.53
C LYS A 656 -19.51 7.37 -40.55
N SER A 657 -20.08 6.41 -41.31
CA SER A 657 -21.52 6.16 -41.36
C SER A 657 -22.04 5.64 -40.01
N TYR A 658 -21.42 4.58 -39.47
CA TYR A 658 -21.79 4.02 -38.18
C TYR A 658 -21.76 5.04 -37.04
N LEU A 659 -20.83 6.01 -37.04
CA LEU A 659 -20.75 7.06 -36.02
C LEU A 659 -21.85 8.14 -36.12
N ASN A 660 -22.67 8.17 -37.17
CA ASN A 660 -23.69 9.21 -37.39
C ASN A 660 -25.15 8.76 -37.13
N GLU A 661 -25.44 7.46 -37.02
CA GLU A 661 -26.75 6.91 -36.58
C GLU A 661 -27.21 7.34 -35.15
N LYS A 662 -28.41 6.90 -34.72
CA LYS A 662 -28.87 6.96 -33.30
C LYS A 662 -28.29 5.81 -32.46
N VAL A 663 -27.96 6.07 -31.19
CA VAL A 663 -27.40 5.06 -30.25
C VAL A 663 -28.51 4.11 -29.76
N LYS A 664 -28.37 2.81 -30.03
CA LYS A 664 -29.43 1.80 -29.81
C LYS A 664 -29.25 0.90 -28.57
N LYS A 665 -28.01 0.66 -28.09
CA LYS A 665 -27.70 -0.23 -26.94
C LYS A 665 -26.46 0.26 -26.16
N SER A 666 -26.39 -0.07 -24.86
CA SER A 666 -25.23 0.19 -23.97
C SER A 666 -24.58 -1.12 -23.49
N PRO A 667 -23.34 -1.12 -22.98
CA PRO A 667 -22.68 -2.32 -22.46
C PRO A 667 -23.43 -2.99 -21.31
N ILE A 668 -23.39 -4.33 -21.26
CA ILE A 668 -24.08 -5.13 -20.25
C ILE A 668 -23.54 -4.87 -18.83
N TRP A 669 -22.27 -4.48 -18.67
CA TRP A 669 -21.69 -4.07 -17.39
C TRP A 669 -22.02 -2.61 -17.01
N TYR A 670 -22.33 -1.73 -17.97
CA TYR A 670 -22.72 -0.32 -17.72
C TYR A 670 -24.24 -0.16 -17.55
N SER A 671 -24.83 -1.01 -16.71
CA SER A 671 -26.27 -1.10 -16.47
C SER A 671 -26.55 -1.68 -15.07
N LEU A 672 -27.65 -1.29 -14.41
CA LEU A 672 -28.07 -1.96 -13.18
C LEU A 672 -29.00 -3.15 -13.48
N PRO A 673 -28.93 -4.25 -12.71
CA PRO A 673 -29.92 -5.33 -12.79
C PRO A 673 -31.34 -4.83 -12.49
N VAL A 674 -32.32 -5.25 -13.30
CA VAL A 674 -33.73 -4.86 -13.10
C VAL A 674 -34.26 -5.26 -11.71
N LYS A 675 -33.74 -6.36 -11.14
CA LYS A 675 -34.06 -6.81 -9.78
C LYS A 675 -33.76 -5.78 -8.67
N LEU A 676 -32.89 -4.80 -8.92
CA LEU A 676 -32.60 -3.71 -7.96
C LEU A 676 -33.57 -2.52 -8.10
N LEU A 677 -34.24 -2.40 -9.24
CA LEU A 677 -35.17 -1.30 -9.53
C LEU A 677 -36.62 -1.70 -9.23
N PHE A 678 -36.94 -2.98 -9.41
CA PHE A 678 -38.29 -3.55 -9.21
C PHE A 678 -38.90 -3.29 -7.82
N PRO A 679 -38.15 -3.27 -6.69
CA PRO A 679 -38.71 -2.93 -5.38
C PRO A 679 -39.06 -1.45 -5.20
N LEU A 680 -38.36 -0.54 -5.90
CA LEU A 680 -38.41 0.90 -5.65
C LEU A 680 -39.51 1.65 -6.44
N ARG A 681 -40.24 0.94 -7.30
CA ARG A 681 -41.22 1.52 -8.24
C ARG A 681 -42.33 2.34 -7.56
N LYS A 682 -42.71 2.01 -6.33
CA LYS A 682 -43.68 2.80 -5.54
C LYS A 682 -43.08 4.14 -5.10
N SER A 683 -41.84 4.14 -4.60
CA SER A 683 -41.08 5.33 -4.20
C SER A 683 -40.84 6.25 -5.41
N MET A 684 -40.36 5.69 -6.52
CA MET A 684 -40.16 6.43 -7.78
C MET A 684 -41.45 7.11 -8.30
N ARG A 685 -42.62 6.47 -8.18
CA ARG A 685 -43.92 7.07 -8.55
C ARG A 685 -44.35 8.21 -7.63
N LYS A 686 -43.94 8.18 -6.36
CA LYS A 686 -44.26 9.21 -5.37
C LYS A 686 -43.38 10.45 -5.53
N GLU A 687 -42.12 10.24 -5.91
CA GLU A 687 -41.05 11.26 -5.88
C GLU A 687 -40.72 11.84 -7.26
N VAL A 688 -41.42 11.42 -8.33
CA VAL A 688 -41.21 11.95 -9.69
C VAL A 688 -41.89 13.30 -9.92
N LYS A 689 -41.20 14.19 -10.62
CA LYS A 689 -41.72 15.49 -11.08
C LYS A 689 -42.96 15.30 -11.97
N SER A 690 -43.92 16.23 -11.90
CA SER A 690 -45.27 16.08 -12.46
C SER A 690 -45.30 15.89 -13.97
N ASP A 691 -44.42 16.60 -14.68
CA ASP A 691 -44.15 16.53 -16.11
C ASP A 691 -43.57 15.17 -16.55
N PHE A 692 -42.64 14.61 -15.77
CA PHE A 692 -41.93 13.38 -16.11
C PHE A 692 -42.74 12.09 -15.84
N LYS A 693 -43.89 12.18 -15.15
CA LYS A 693 -44.75 11.02 -14.78
C LYS A 693 -45.09 10.10 -15.95
N LYS A 694 -45.37 10.66 -17.13
CA LYS A 694 -45.77 9.87 -18.31
C LYS A 694 -44.61 9.04 -18.88
N GLU A 695 -43.40 9.59 -18.94
CA GLU A 695 -42.21 8.82 -19.36
C GLU A 695 -41.80 7.81 -18.28
N LEU A 696 -41.96 8.13 -17.00
CA LEU A 696 -41.73 7.17 -15.93
C LEU A 696 -42.66 5.95 -16.07
N GLU A 697 -43.97 6.12 -16.26
CA GLU A 697 -44.88 4.97 -16.42
C GLU A 697 -44.53 4.11 -17.64
N VAL A 698 -44.19 4.71 -18.79
CA VAL A 698 -43.72 3.96 -19.96
C VAL A 698 -42.47 3.13 -19.62
N PHE A 699 -41.52 3.69 -18.85
CA PHE A 699 -40.36 2.97 -18.36
C PHE A 699 -40.71 1.89 -17.31
N LEU A 700 -41.63 2.15 -16.38
CA LEU A 700 -42.04 1.18 -15.35
C LEU A 700 -42.77 -0.02 -15.96
N GLN A 701 -43.52 0.19 -17.04
CA GLN A 701 -44.20 -0.86 -17.82
C GLN A 701 -43.21 -1.60 -18.74
N HIS A 702 -42.55 -0.90 -19.67
CA HIS A 702 -41.78 -1.54 -20.75
C HIS A 702 -40.30 -1.71 -20.42
N GLY A 703 -39.71 -0.77 -19.68
CA GLY A 703 -38.29 -0.76 -19.31
C GLY A 703 -37.94 -1.71 -18.17
N ILE A 704 -38.79 -1.81 -17.14
CA ILE A 704 -38.55 -2.72 -16.01
C ILE A 704 -39.02 -4.16 -16.30
N TYR A 705 -40.19 -4.38 -16.89
CA TYR A 705 -40.64 -5.76 -17.18
C TYR A 705 -40.00 -6.35 -18.44
N GLY A 706 -39.63 -5.54 -19.43
CA GLY A 706 -39.11 -6.01 -20.73
C GLY A 706 -37.60 -6.34 -20.78
N TYR A 707 -36.81 -5.97 -19.76
CA TYR A 707 -35.35 -6.05 -19.80
C TYR A 707 -34.74 -6.73 -18.57
N LYS A 708 -33.58 -7.37 -18.72
CA LYS A 708 -32.84 -7.97 -17.58
C LYS A 708 -31.94 -6.96 -16.83
N ARG A 709 -31.52 -5.88 -17.49
CA ARG A 709 -30.74 -4.76 -16.92
C ARG A 709 -31.11 -3.44 -17.61
N VAL A 710 -30.98 -2.31 -16.93
CA VAL A 710 -31.24 -0.95 -17.47
C VAL A 710 -29.95 -0.14 -17.49
N SER A 711 -29.63 0.52 -18.60
CA SER A 711 -28.37 1.28 -18.73
C SER A 711 -28.33 2.52 -17.83
N TYR A 712 -27.13 2.88 -17.36
CA TYR A 712 -26.93 4.05 -16.51
C TYR A 712 -27.42 5.36 -17.17
N ARG A 713 -27.38 5.44 -18.51
CA ARG A 713 -27.92 6.58 -19.28
C ARG A 713 -29.44 6.76 -19.11
N ILE A 714 -30.21 5.67 -19.08
CA ILE A 714 -31.66 5.72 -18.85
C ILE A 714 -31.93 6.06 -17.38
N LEU A 715 -31.20 5.44 -16.46
CA LEU A 715 -31.36 5.65 -15.02
C LEU A 715 -31.01 7.08 -14.59
N LYS A 716 -29.96 7.68 -15.17
CA LYS A 716 -29.58 9.07 -14.93
C LYS A 716 -30.74 10.02 -15.25
N ARG A 717 -31.30 9.93 -16.48
CA ARG A 717 -32.46 10.74 -16.91
C ARG A 717 -33.66 10.59 -15.99
N ILE A 718 -33.88 9.41 -15.40
CA ILE A 718 -34.97 9.17 -14.46
C ILE A 718 -34.66 9.80 -13.09
N PHE A 719 -33.48 9.54 -12.52
CA PHE A 719 -33.10 10.00 -11.17
C PHE A 719 -32.87 11.53 -11.07
N GLU A 720 -32.55 12.20 -12.19
CA GLU A 720 -32.56 13.67 -12.34
C GLU A 720 -33.99 14.26 -12.30
N ASN A 721 -35.01 13.43 -12.53
CA ASN A 721 -36.43 13.79 -12.48
C ASN A 721 -37.18 13.19 -11.27
N LEU A 722 -36.44 12.63 -10.31
CA LEU A 722 -36.92 12.35 -8.96
C LEU A 722 -36.43 13.42 -7.98
N ASP A 723 -37.21 13.68 -6.93
CA ASP A 723 -36.86 14.54 -5.81
C ASP A 723 -35.48 14.19 -5.20
N ASP A 724 -34.78 15.20 -4.68
CA ASP A 724 -33.50 15.04 -3.99
C ASP A 724 -33.68 14.75 -2.49
N THR A 725 -34.86 15.05 -1.92
CA THR A 725 -35.20 14.87 -0.50
C THR A 725 -35.75 13.46 -0.17
N SER A 726 -35.39 12.45 -0.96
CA SER A 726 -35.91 11.09 -0.83
C SER A 726 -35.65 10.48 0.56
N LYS A 727 -36.72 9.98 1.20
CA LYS A 727 -36.67 9.26 2.48
C LYS A 727 -36.46 7.75 2.31
N ASP A 728 -36.45 7.24 1.08
CA ASP A 728 -36.15 5.82 0.80
C ASP A 728 -34.65 5.66 0.55
N SER A 729 -33.91 5.32 1.60
CA SER A 729 -32.44 5.17 1.56
C SER A 729 -31.92 4.24 0.45
N ARG A 730 -32.74 3.29 -0.02
CA ARG A 730 -32.42 2.38 -1.13
C ARG A 730 -32.46 3.09 -2.49
N LEU A 731 -33.38 4.05 -2.65
CA LEU A 731 -33.47 4.91 -3.81
C LEU A 731 -32.37 5.96 -3.78
N THR A 732 -32.08 6.56 -2.63
CA THR A 732 -30.91 7.42 -2.41
C THR A 732 -29.61 6.69 -2.77
N PHE A 733 -29.42 5.44 -2.35
CA PHE A 733 -28.26 4.62 -2.72
C PHE A 733 -28.12 4.42 -4.24
N LEU A 734 -29.20 4.06 -4.95
CA LEU A 734 -29.12 3.93 -6.43
C LEU A 734 -28.92 5.27 -7.15
N LYS A 735 -29.49 6.36 -6.62
CA LYS A 735 -29.30 7.73 -7.11
C LYS A 735 -27.83 8.15 -6.94
N ASN A 736 -27.26 7.93 -5.75
CA ASN A 736 -25.84 8.10 -5.45
C ASN A 736 -24.96 7.32 -6.44
N LEU A 737 -25.15 6.01 -6.62
CA LEU A 737 -24.35 5.19 -7.54
C LEU A 737 -24.37 5.75 -8.98
N VAL A 738 -25.53 6.18 -9.48
CA VAL A 738 -25.67 6.68 -10.86
C VAL A 738 -25.09 8.09 -11.03
N GLN A 739 -25.30 8.99 -10.06
CA GLN A 739 -24.73 10.34 -10.06
C GLN A 739 -23.20 10.29 -9.94
N ASN A 740 -22.68 9.48 -9.01
CA ASN A 740 -21.25 9.26 -8.76
C ASN A 740 -20.61 8.23 -9.71
N ARG A 741 -21.30 7.82 -10.78
CA ARG A 741 -20.81 6.89 -11.82
C ARG A 741 -20.19 5.57 -11.29
N ILE A 742 -20.60 5.11 -10.11
CA ILE A 742 -20.13 3.83 -9.55
C ILE A 742 -20.98 2.69 -10.13
N ILE A 743 -20.33 1.69 -10.72
CA ILE A 743 -20.98 0.57 -11.38
C ILE A 743 -20.89 -0.73 -10.58
N LEU A 744 -21.95 -1.54 -10.69
CA LEU A 744 -22.06 -2.86 -10.08
C LEU A 744 -21.80 -3.94 -11.12
N THR A 745 -20.54 -4.39 -11.20
CA THR A 745 -20.05 -5.36 -12.17
C THR A 745 -19.92 -6.74 -11.53
N PRO A 746 -20.49 -7.82 -12.12
CA PRO A 746 -20.37 -9.14 -11.53
C PRO A 746 -18.94 -9.67 -11.64
N VAL A 747 -18.42 -10.28 -10.57
CA VAL A 747 -17.21 -11.12 -10.58
C VAL A 747 -17.43 -12.28 -11.56
N VAL A 748 -16.40 -12.61 -12.34
CA VAL A 748 -16.40 -13.69 -13.35
C VAL A 748 -15.42 -14.80 -12.99
N SER A 749 -14.28 -14.47 -12.37
CA SER A 749 -13.39 -15.47 -11.78
C SER A 749 -12.56 -14.90 -10.65
N VAL A 750 -12.38 -15.70 -9.60
CA VAL A 750 -11.32 -15.57 -8.60
C VAL A 750 -10.32 -16.70 -8.87
N LYS A 751 -9.02 -16.42 -8.87
CA LYS A 751 -7.97 -17.42 -9.14
C LYS A 751 -6.74 -17.14 -8.29
N LYS A 752 -6.26 -18.14 -7.55
CA LYS A 752 -4.95 -18.08 -6.87
C LYS A 752 -3.84 -17.79 -7.91
N VAL A 753 -2.90 -16.92 -7.55
CA VAL A 753 -1.78 -16.48 -8.40
C VAL A 753 -0.48 -16.40 -7.59
N GLU A 754 0.65 -16.59 -8.27
CA GLU A 754 1.97 -16.35 -7.70
C GLU A 754 2.21 -14.85 -7.48
N SER A 755 2.98 -14.50 -6.45
CA SER A 755 3.34 -13.11 -6.17
C SER A 755 4.43 -12.59 -7.10
N SER A 756 4.34 -11.29 -7.43
CA SER A 756 5.38 -10.51 -8.11
C SER A 756 6.31 -9.73 -7.15
N SER A 757 6.18 -9.94 -5.85
CA SER A 757 6.87 -9.22 -4.77
C SER A 757 7.14 -10.13 -3.57
N ASN A 758 8.06 -9.76 -2.69
CA ASN A 758 8.19 -10.37 -1.34
C ASN A 758 7.28 -9.67 -0.31
N TYR A 759 6.81 -8.47 -0.64
CA TYR A 759 5.97 -7.61 0.21
C TYR A 759 4.60 -7.36 -0.41
N VAL A 760 3.64 -7.13 0.47
CA VAL A 760 2.25 -6.74 0.25
C VAL A 760 1.98 -5.45 1.01
N TYR A 761 1.22 -4.54 0.43
CA TYR A 761 1.24 -3.10 0.66
C TYR A 761 -0.17 -2.51 0.72
N ASP A 762 -0.49 -1.78 1.79
CA ASP A 762 -1.80 -1.18 2.00
C ASP A 762 -1.72 0.35 2.28
N ILE A 763 -2.86 1.04 2.22
CA ILE A 763 -2.98 2.47 2.57
C ILE A 763 -4.18 2.73 3.49
N GLU A 764 -3.95 3.48 4.57
CA GLU A 764 -5.02 3.93 5.45
C GLU A 764 -5.59 5.26 4.93
N VAL A 765 -6.90 5.33 4.69
CA VAL A 765 -7.56 6.50 4.07
C VAL A 765 -8.72 6.98 4.93
N ALA A 766 -8.63 8.25 5.35
CA ALA A 766 -9.49 8.83 6.37
C ALA A 766 -10.99 8.75 6.05
N ASN A 767 -11.80 8.61 7.11
CA ASN A 767 -13.28 8.62 7.13
C ASN A 767 -14.00 7.49 6.38
N THR A 768 -13.33 6.83 5.42
CA THR A 768 -13.98 5.95 4.45
C THR A 768 -13.37 4.56 4.37
N HIS A 769 -12.13 4.37 4.83
CA HIS A 769 -11.41 3.09 4.90
C HIS A 769 -11.49 2.27 3.59
N THR A 770 -11.54 3.00 2.47
CA THR A 770 -11.60 2.45 1.11
C THR A 770 -10.74 3.27 0.17
N PHE A 771 -10.25 2.65 -0.90
CA PHE A 771 -9.52 3.34 -1.95
C PHE A 771 -9.79 2.74 -3.33
N VAL A 772 -9.57 3.56 -4.36
CA VAL A 772 -9.73 3.17 -5.77
C VAL A 772 -8.40 2.69 -6.34
N GLY A 773 -8.37 1.42 -6.75
CA GLY A 773 -7.16 0.77 -7.25
C GLY A 773 -7.42 -0.47 -8.12
N GLY A 774 -6.34 -1.16 -8.50
CA GLY A 774 -6.36 -2.36 -9.33
C GLY A 774 -5.96 -2.12 -10.80
N LEU A 775 -6.35 -3.05 -11.68
CA LEU A 775 -6.36 -2.91 -13.14
C LEU A 775 -7.70 -2.29 -13.56
N GLY A 776 -7.75 -0.97 -13.67
CA GLY A 776 -8.99 -0.18 -13.69
C GLY A 776 -9.53 0.09 -12.28
N PRO A 777 -10.53 0.98 -12.11
CA PRO A 777 -10.86 1.59 -10.82
C PRO A 777 -11.82 0.74 -9.96
N LEU A 778 -11.32 -0.36 -9.38
CA LEU A 778 -12.05 -1.16 -8.38
C LEU A 778 -11.99 -0.48 -7.01
N VAL A 779 -12.96 -0.78 -6.13
CA VAL A 779 -12.99 -0.23 -4.76
C VAL A 779 -12.58 -1.32 -3.75
N LEU A 780 -11.57 -1.01 -2.94
CA LEU A 780 -10.89 -1.91 -1.99
C LEU A 780 -11.12 -1.42 -0.53
N HIS A 781 -10.91 -2.27 0.48
CA HIS A 781 -11.25 -2.00 1.89
C HIS A 781 -10.35 -2.75 2.89
N ASN A 782 -10.09 -2.12 4.04
CA ASN A 782 -9.17 -2.58 5.10
C ASN A 782 -9.82 -3.72 5.94
N THR A 783 -9.09 -4.56 6.69
CA THR A 783 -9.66 -5.81 7.31
C THR A 783 -9.04 -6.13 8.69
N ASP A 784 -9.77 -6.77 9.62
CA ASP A 784 -9.37 -7.05 11.03
C ASP A 784 -9.95 -8.34 11.66
N GLY A 785 -11.19 -8.72 11.35
CA GLY A 785 -12.03 -9.48 12.29
C GLY A 785 -12.03 -11.00 12.13
N ASP A 786 -10.88 -11.66 12.32
CA ASP A 786 -10.67 -13.04 11.85
C ASP A 786 -9.66 -13.91 12.67
N PRO A 787 -9.32 -15.16 12.25
CA PRO A 787 -8.39 -16.03 12.97
C PRO A 787 -6.96 -15.50 13.11
N TRP A 788 -6.58 -14.46 12.38
CA TRP A 788 -5.31 -13.77 12.53
C TRP A 788 -5.37 -12.71 13.63
N GLY A 789 -6.50 -12.02 13.80
CA GLY A 789 -6.81 -11.27 15.02
C GLY A 789 -6.62 -12.14 16.27
N MET A 790 -7.25 -13.32 16.30
CA MET A 790 -7.05 -14.34 17.36
C MET A 790 -5.58 -14.77 17.53
N HIS A 791 -4.80 -14.81 16.44
CA HIS A 791 -3.40 -15.21 16.51
C HIS A 791 -2.53 -14.12 17.12
N ILE A 792 -2.72 -12.87 16.69
CA ILE A 792 -2.00 -11.73 17.23
C ILE A 792 -2.33 -11.63 18.73
N ALA A 793 -3.61 -11.83 19.13
CA ALA A 793 -4.06 -11.88 20.52
C ALA A 793 -3.20 -12.83 21.37
N MET A 794 -3.06 -14.07 20.90
CA MET A 794 -2.34 -15.12 21.60
C MET A 794 -0.82 -14.86 21.71
N VAL A 795 -0.27 -13.95 20.91
CA VAL A 795 1.15 -13.54 21.01
C VAL A 795 1.38 -12.46 22.09
N ILE A 796 0.35 -11.73 22.51
CA ILE A 796 0.40 -10.97 23.78
C ILE A 796 0.10 -11.88 24.95
N ILE A 797 -0.93 -12.73 24.87
CA ILE A 797 -1.34 -13.61 25.99
C ILE A 797 -0.24 -14.61 26.35
N SER A 798 0.11 -15.50 25.41
CA SER A 798 0.96 -16.68 25.63
C SER A 798 2.32 -16.62 24.91
N GLY A 799 2.62 -15.49 24.27
CA GLY A 799 3.90 -15.24 23.61
C GLY A 799 4.09 -15.94 22.27
N SER A 800 5.32 -15.82 21.72
CA SER A 800 5.74 -16.43 20.47
C SER A 800 6.90 -17.40 20.69
N ALA A 801 6.99 -18.46 19.89
CA ALA A 801 8.00 -19.50 20.01
C ALA A 801 9.45 -18.94 20.00
N ASN A 802 9.74 -17.94 19.16
CA ASN A 802 11.06 -17.31 19.07
C ASN A 802 11.45 -16.46 20.30
N ALA A 803 10.56 -16.32 21.29
CA ALA A 803 10.77 -15.63 22.55
C ALA A 803 10.62 -16.55 23.79
N ALA A 804 10.58 -17.88 23.60
CA ALA A 804 10.40 -18.88 24.65
C ALA A 804 11.49 -18.92 25.75
N HIS A 805 12.55 -18.13 25.61
CA HIS A 805 13.58 -17.91 26.63
C HIS A 805 13.32 -16.70 27.54
N LEU A 806 12.25 -15.93 27.33
CA LEU A 806 11.94 -14.70 28.05
C LEU A 806 10.55 -14.78 28.71
N ARG A 807 10.44 -14.31 29.97
CA ARG A 807 9.25 -14.53 30.82
C ARG A 807 8.25 -13.38 30.88
N GLU A 808 8.71 -12.15 30.62
CA GLU A 808 8.00 -10.90 30.92
C GLU A 808 7.55 -10.18 29.64
N LEU A 809 7.35 -10.93 28.55
CA LEU A 809 6.88 -10.46 27.24
C LEU A 809 5.51 -11.06 26.88
N THR A 810 4.81 -11.56 27.90
CA THR A 810 3.55 -12.28 27.81
C THR A 810 2.64 -11.81 28.93
N THR A 811 1.38 -11.55 28.63
CA THR A 811 0.36 -11.13 29.61
C THR A 811 -0.72 -12.20 29.67
N PRO A 812 -0.53 -13.33 30.38
CA PRO A 812 -1.45 -14.47 30.29
C PRO A 812 -2.89 -14.20 30.71
N ASP A 813 -3.11 -13.12 31.45
CA ASP A 813 -4.40 -12.65 31.97
C ASP A 813 -5.05 -11.58 31.06
N ALA A 814 -4.43 -11.27 29.91
CA ALA A 814 -5.04 -10.46 28.86
C ALA A 814 -6.26 -11.17 28.24
N LYS A 815 -7.36 -10.42 28.11
CA LYS A 815 -8.68 -10.91 27.68
C LYS A 815 -8.98 -10.39 26.28
N TRP A 816 -9.23 -11.26 25.30
CA TRP A 816 -9.60 -10.82 23.95
C TRP A 816 -11.03 -10.29 23.90
N SER A 817 -11.16 -8.99 23.60
CA SER A 817 -12.44 -8.28 23.41
C SER A 817 -12.60 -7.76 21.97
N GLY A 818 -11.87 -8.34 21.01
CA GLY A 818 -12.17 -8.20 19.58
C GLY A 818 -13.34 -9.10 19.16
N VAL A 819 -13.69 -9.12 17.87
CA VAL A 819 -14.86 -9.88 17.38
C VAL A 819 -14.63 -11.40 17.47
N TRP A 820 -15.49 -12.11 18.21
CA TRP A 820 -15.53 -13.57 18.25
C TRP A 820 -16.40 -14.18 17.13
N ALA A 821 -16.27 -15.48 16.88
CA ALA A 821 -17.12 -16.19 15.94
C ALA A 821 -18.59 -16.26 16.42
N THR A 822 -18.81 -16.32 17.74
CA THR A 822 -20.14 -16.19 18.33
C THR A 822 -20.79 -14.84 18.05
N ASP A 823 -20.01 -13.75 18.06
CA ASP A 823 -20.53 -12.39 17.91
C ASP A 823 -21.11 -12.16 16.51
N ILE A 824 -20.47 -12.75 15.51
CA ILE A 824 -20.93 -12.80 14.12
C ILE A 824 -22.37 -13.35 14.03
N VAL A 825 -22.68 -14.36 14.84
CA VAL A 825 -24.01 -15.00 14.89
C VAL A 825 -24.97 -14.20 15.78
N GLY A 826 -24.55 -13.84 16.99
CA GLY A 826 -25.37 -13.17 18.01
C GLY A 826 -25.83 -11.78 17.56
N TYR A 827 -24.87 -10.91 17.23
CA TYR A 827 -25.11 -9.56 16.71
C TYR A 827 -25.44 -9.55 15.20
N LYS A 828 -25.55 -10.73 14.56
CA LYS A 828 -25.96 -10.92 13.15
C LYS A 828 -25.16 -10.04 12.18
N LEU A 829 -23.85 -10.01 12.40
CA LEU A 829 -22.95 -9.06 11.76
C LEU A 829 -22.88 -9.24 10.23
N PRO A 830 -22.68 -8.15 9.46
CA PRO A 830 -22.15 -8.23 8.10
C PRO A 830 -20.90 -9.11 8.10
N SER A 831 -20.96 -10.27 7.43
CA SER A 831 -20.01 -11.36 7.66
C SER A 831 -19.84 -12.34 6.50
N ASP A 832 -18.68 -12.96 6.50
CA ASP A 832 -17.85 -13.09 5.31
C ASP A 832 -17.14 -14.45 5.33
N PRO A 833 -17.36 -15.40 4.41
CA PRO A 833 -17.04 -16.80 4.70
C PRO A 833 -15.56 -17.13 4.94
N LEU A 834 -15.29 -18.05 5.87
CA LEU A 834 -13.90 -18.46 6.15
C LEU A 834 -13.29 -19.26 5.01
N THR A 835 -11.99 -19.04 4.85
CA THR A 835 -11.20 -19.33 3.65
C THR A 835 -10.39 -20.61 3.84
N GLU A 836 -9.79 -21.19 2.80
CA GLU A 836 -8.97 -22.40 3.01
C GLU A 836 -7.71 -22.13 3.83
N VAL A 837 -7.13 -20.93 3.71
CA VAL A 837 -5.99 -20.49 4.52
C VAL A 837 -6.45 -20.23 5.96
N ASP A 838 -7.57 -19.55 6.16
CA ASP A 838 -8.13 -19.30 7.49
C ASP A 838 -8.58 -20.59 8.18
N ILE A 839 -9.16 -21.54 7.44
CA ILE A 839 -9.53 -22.87 7.94
C ILE A 839 -8.28 -23.70 8.28
N LYS A 840 -7.22 -23.63 7.47
CA LYS A 840 -5.92 -24.23 7.80
C LYS A 840 -5.30 -23.58 9.04
N ARG A 841 -5.32 -22.25 9.14
CA ARG A 841 -4.92 -21.49 10.33
C ARG A 841 -5.74 -21.94 11.54
N LEU A 842 -7.06 -22.07 11.45
CA LEU A 842 -7.94 -22.58 12.50
C LEU A 842 -7.61 -24.03 12.92
N TYR A 843 -7.25 -24.91 11.98
CA TYR A 843 -6.75 -26.26 12.32
C TYR A 843 -5.34 -26.25 12.95
N GLU A 844 -4.49 -25.28 12.61
CA GLU A 844 -3.22 -25.04 13.29
C GLU A 844 -3.45 -24.49 14.71
N LEU A 845 -4.35 -23.51 14.89
CA LEU A 845 -4.74 -23.00 16.20
C LEU A 845 -5.36 -24.11 17.05
N GLN A 846 -6.25 -24.94 16.48
CA GLN A 846 -6.87 -26.08 17.18
C GLN A 846 -5.86 -27.09 17.73
N ARG A 847 -4.68 -27.22 17.10
CA ARG A 847 -3.59 -28.12 17.50
C ARG A 847 -2.52 -27.44 18.35
N ASP A 848 -2.46 -26.12 18.36
CA ASP A 848 -1.51 -25.33 19.15
C ASP A 848 -1.98 -25.30 20.62
N PRO A 849 -1.15 -25.77 21.58
CA PRO A 849 -1.57 -25.94 22.97
C PRO A 849 -1.96 -24.64 23.67
N ARG A 850 -1.59 -23.46 23.13
CA ARG A 850 -2.03 -22.16 23.63
C ARG A 850 -3.55 -21.96 23.53
N TYR A 851 -4.21 -22.62 22.57
CA TYR A 851 -5.65 -22.49 22.31
C TYR A 851 -6.45 -23.68 22.88
N ALA A 852 -5.88 -24.46 23.82
CA ALA A 852 -6.55 -25.63 24.39
C ALA A 852 -7.76 -25.30 25.29
N GLY A 853 -7.82 -24.08 25.84
CA GLY A 853 -8.90 -23.64 26.73
C GLY A 853 -10.28 -23.60 26.04
N GLU A 854 -11.34 -23.84 26.81
CA GLU A 854 -12.69 -24.06 26.27
C GLU A 854 -13.19 -22.90 25.40
N LEU A 855 -13.01 -21.64 25.83
CA LEU A 855 -13.40 -20.46 25.04
C LEU A 855 -12.69 -20.43 23.68
N TRP A 856 -11.37 -20.59 23.65
CA TRP A 856 -10.59 -20.60 22.40
C TRP A 856 -10.99 -21.77 21.49
N GLN A 857 -11.22 -22.96 22.05
CA GLN A 857 -11.77 -24.09 21.30
C GLN A 857 -13.21 -23.84 20.82
N ARG A 858 -14.06 -23.18 21.61
CA ARG A 858 -15.44 -22.81 21.26
C ARG A 858 -15.43 -21.87 20.07
N GLU A 859 -14.57 -20.87 20.04
CA GLU A 859 -14.48 -19.91 18.95
C GLU A 859 -13.82 -20.51 17.71
N VAL A 860 -12.73 -21.29 17.85
CA VAL A 860 -12.13 -22.02 16.71
C VAL A 860 -13.15 -23.01 16.10
N LYS A 861 -13.89 -23.77 16.92
CA LYS A 861 -14.96 -24.67 16.44
C LYS A 861 -16.15 -23.90 15.86
N THR A 862 -16.51 -22.75 16.42
CA THR A 862 -17.61 -21.91 15.91
C THR A 862 -17.23 -21.30 14.57
N PHE A 863 -16.02 -20.76 14.43
CA PHE A 863 -15.44 -20.37 13.15
C PHE A 863 -15.48 -21.53 12.13
N LEU A 864 -15.00 -22.73 12.48
CA LEU A 864 -15.05 -23.91 11.61
C LEU A 864 -16.49 -24.37 11.26
N LYS A 865 -17.47 -24.10 12.13
CA LYS A 865 -18.91 -24.45 11.98
C LYS A 865 -19.67 -23.45 11.12
N ILE A 866 -19.60 -22.15 11.44
CA ILE A 866 -20.32 -21.09 10.72
C ILE A 866 -19.61 -20.71 9.42
N LYS A 867 -18.29 -20.90 9.39
CA LYS A 867 -17.37 -20.48 8.33
C LYS A 867 -17.64 -19.04 7.92
N ARG A 868 -17.43 -18.09 8.85
CA ARG A 868 -17.57 -16.63 8.69
C ARG A 868 -16.55 -15.87 9.54
N LYS A 869 -16.00 -14.77 9.03
CA LYS A 869 -15.28 -13.68 9.70
C LYS A 869 -16.07 -12.37 9.58
N ALA A 870 -15.76 -11.35 10.41
CA ALA A 870 -16.41 -10.03 10.36
C ALA A 870 -15.65 -8.93 11.12
N GLU A 871 -15.47 -7.78 10.48
CA GLU A 871 -14.84 -6.57 11.04
C GLU A 871 -15.44 -6.07 12.36
N GLN A 872 -14.63 -5.44 13.22
CA GLN A 872 -15.19 -4.70 14.36
C GLN A 872 -15.97 -3.47 13.87
N GLU A 873 -15.58 -2.87 12.74
CA GLU A 873 -16.34 -1.84 12.04
C GLU A 873 -17.68 -2.34 11.46
N ALA A 874 -17.93 -3.66 11.40
CA ALA A 874 -19.22 -4.20 10.97
C ALA A 874 -20.35 -3.85 11.96
N PHE A 875 -20.01 -3.51 13.20
CA PHE A 875 -20.93 -2.96 14.21
C PHE A 875 -21.46 -1.57 13.86
N SER A 876 -20.80 -0.82 12.95
CA SER A 876 -21.33 0.45 12.40
C SER A 876 -22.72 0.31 11.74
N ARG A 877 -23.15 -0.93 11.45
CA ARG A 877 -24.52 -1.29 11.08
C ARG A 877 -25.58 -0.75 12.04
N TYR A 878 -25.26 -0.64 13.33
CA TYR A 878 -26.18 -0.28 14.41
C TYR A 878 -26.05 1.17 14.89
N GLY A 879 -25.00 1.87 14.48
CA GLY A 879 -24.73 3.26 14.81
C GLY A 879 -23.23 3.53 14.71
N LEU A 880 -22.81 4.78 14.51
CA LEU A 880 -21.38 5.09 14.46
C LEU A 880 -20.71 4.74 15.79
N THR A 881 -21.21 5.26 16.90
CA THR A 881 -20.67 5.06 18.24
C THR A 881 -21.01 3.69 18.86
N TYR A 882 -21.75 2.81 18.17
CA TYR A 882 -22.21 1.52 18.72
C TYR A 882 -21.07 0.61 19.21
N ILE A 883 -19.89 0.71 18.60
CA ILE A 883 -18.68 0.01 19.06
C ILE A 883 -18.34 0.42 20.50
N VAL A 884 -18.47 1.71 20.82
CA VAL A 884 -18.10 2.32 22.11
C VAL A 884 -19.25 2.29 23.10
N ASP A 885 -20.47 2.60 22.68
CA ASP A 885 -21.61 2.79 23.59
C ASP A 885 -22.32 1.49 23.99
N GLU A 886 -22.21 0.43 23.17
CA GLU A 886 -22.98 -0.81 23.33
C GLU A 886 -22.10 -2.08 23.28
N TYR A 887 -21.28 -2.23 22.24
CA TYR A 887 -20.51 -3.46 22.04
C TYR A 887 -19.32 -3.60 23.00
N LEU A 888 -18.52 -2.54 23.18
CA LEU A 888 -17.41 -2.52 24.13
C LEU A 888 -17.86 -2.78 25.58
N PRO A 889 -18.92 -2.14 26.13
CA PRO A 889 -19.43 -2.49 27.46
C PRO A 889 -19.80 -3.97 27.58
N ALA A 890 -20.58 -4.51 26.64
CA ALA A 890 -20.95 -5.93 26.63
C ALA A 890 -19.72 -6.88 26.53
N LYS A 891 -18.65 -6.45 25.85
CA LYS A 891 -17.38 -7.20 25.77
C LYS A 891 -16.49 -7.09 27.01
N LEU A 892 -16.72 -6.11 27.88
CA LEU A 892 -16.07 -5.99 29.18
C LEU A 892 -16.84 -6.81 30.22
N GLU A 893 -18.18 -6.75 30.24
CA GLU A 893 -19.02 -7.64 31.06
C GLU A 893 -18.77 -9.12 30.73
N GLU A 894 -18.74 -9.52 29.44
CA GLU A 894 -18.41 -10.90 29.04
C GLU A 894 -16.97 -11.30 29.41
N ALA A 895 -16.06 -10.34 29.56
CA ALA A 895 -14.70 -10.59 30.01
C ALA A 895 -14.61 -10.72 31.54
N GLY A 896 -15.66 -10.35 32.29
CA GLY A 896 -15.70 -10.36 33.75
C GLY A 896 -14.91 -9.19 34.34
N ASP A 897 -15.13 -7.99 33.82
CA ASP A 897 -14.76 -6.68 34.39
C ASP A 897 -16.04 -5.95 34.87
#